data_AF-A0A956X1L2-F1
#
_entry.id   AF-A0A956X1L2-F1
#
_cell.length_a   1.000
_cell.length_b   1.000
_cell.length_c   1.000
_cell.angle_alpha   90.00
_cell.angle_beta   90.00
_cell.angle_gamma   90.00
#
_symmetry.space_group_name_H-M   'P 1'
#
loop_
_entity.id
_entity.type
_entity.pdbx_description
1 polymer ?
#
loop_
_entity_poly.entity_id
_entity_poly.type
_entity_poly.pdbx_seq_one_letter_code
_entity_poly.pdbx_strand_id
1 'polypeptide(L)'
;MMLRRVIGLILVLVGGIYWNLDRQAVGQQQEQVSTISTTVSAEVTAVPAVAPRVWLEAPATAVTGESFTVKVMAENVANLGGFEVRLAYDPAQLALRTAVTNPALAGPSDRRTLLDMGVVRQPDGLVWAAATCPAVDCAGTAYQDVFSDEPGVSGRLELGTFEFAARSSEAQTIDLADLLLIDTNGRPLGASAAYQAELTASSQADTAVLDLSGNRVVNDADAYLVVDVWRDLAKNGRCSHPNVTHYDINNSGCLNVADVQTILAAWGKPVGEFPAGANAVQASEATFTVNSSQDQSDTNPGDGVCHTSTNTCTLRAALEEANARTGSDTINFNIRTSGGSCPDLVTIYPSTTLTVDAYDNASLTIDGYSQCNASANSQWITGNAVIKIEIRGSNDAYEYGLHVLSPNNLIKGLSVYNWHRQVQVMGSRAHDNTLQGNFLGTNAANTFVQSAPTLEGEGLRIQINAHDNLIGGTTPAARNIIAGNDQDGLDMENTEANVIHNNYVGLKQTGDAHLYNLADGVDVAEGAANNLIGGLNPGERNVISGNGRDGIEISHDTGTQGNQFVGNFVGVRPDGTTSLPNRDRGVTFEDSVNHNDVYRNVIAGNGGDGVRFYTVFNNELYDNYIGVLPTGIGPLDVVPLPGTEDGLLALPNGSMPERGNGLTGVHITAGSQSNHITHNIIAYHPEYGIYLDTDKGYLSYGTCQVYYNTFSRNSLYDNVAQGI
;
A
#
# COMPACT_ATOMS: atom_id res chain seq x y z
N MET A 1 -6.33 15.49 -67.89
CA MET A 1 -5.99 16.26 -69.11
C MET A 1 -6.06 17.73 -68.75
N MET A 2 -4.90 18.35 -68.51
CA MET A 2 -4.19 19.19 -69.50
C MET A 2 -5.03 20.44 -69.83
N LEU A 3 -4.54 21.67 -69.71
CA LEU A 3 -3.16 22.16 -69.78
C LEU A 3 -3.23 23.60 -69.20
N ARG A 4 -2.42 24.03 -68.23
CA ARG A 4 -1.01 24.44 -68.43
C ARG A 4 -0.90 25.38 -69.63
N ARG A 5 -0.60 26.66 -69.41
CA ARG A 5 0.73 27.31 -69.52
C ARG A 5 0.45 28.60 -70.34
N VAL A 6 1.03 29.78 -70.13
CA VAL A 6 2.43 30.08 -69.83
C VAL A 6 2.56 31.61 -69.68
N ILE A 7 3.33 32.04 -68.67
CA ILE A 7 4.30 33.16 -68.68
C ILE A 7 3.80 34.60 -68.85
N GLY A 8 4.14 35.43 -67.86
CA GLY A 8 4.61 36.78 -68.14
C GLY A 8 4.21 37.82 -67.10
N LEU A 9 5.20 38.26 -66.30
CA LEU A 9 5.18 39.51 -65.53
C LEU A 9 4.17 39.60 -64.38
N ILE A 10 4.62 39.26 -63.17
CA ILE A 10 4.86 40.23 -62.09
C ILE A 10 5.97 39.62 -61.25
N LEU A 11 7.18 39.85 -61.74
CA LEU A 11 8.46 39.66 -61.09
C LEU A 11 9.21 40.91 -61.52
N VAL A 12 9.54 41.79 -60.57
CA VAL A 12 10.52 42.89 -60.60
C VAL A 12 10.03 43.99 -59.64
N LEU A 13 10.91 44.41 -58.74
CA LEU A 13 10.71 45.21 -57.51
C LEU A 13 10.36 44.29 -56.34
N VAL A 14 11.28 43.58 -55.70
CA VAL A 14 12.51 44.10 -55.09
C VAL A 14 13.61 43.03 -55.19
N GLY A 15 14.55 43.23 -56.10
CA GLY A 15 15.68 42.34 -56.30
C GLY A 15 16.89 43.15 -56.78
N GLY A 16 17.98 43.05 -56.02
CA GLY A 16 19.33 43.48 -56.41
C GLY A 16 19.64 44.93 -56.08
N ILE A 17 20.32 45.16 -54.96
CA ILE A 17 21.79 45.31 -54.85
C ILE A 17 22.05 44.96 -53.37
N TYR A 18 22.65 43.83 -52.99
CA TYR A 18 24.04 43.49 -53.26
C TYR A 18 24.22 42.01 -53.63
N TRP A 19 24.99 41.82 -54.68
CA TRP A 19 25.40 40.57 -55.30
C TRP A 19 26.89 40.35 -54.99
N ASN A 20 27.31 39.08 -55.06
CA ASN A 20 28.67 38.50 -54.96
C ASN A 20 29.12 38.19 -53.50
N LEU A 21 29.23 36.95 -53.06
CA LEU A 21 29.64 35.72 -53.77
C LEU A 21 28.88 34.48 -53.26
N ASP A 22 28.45 33.67 -54.22
CA ASP A 22 27.88 32.34 -54.08
C ASP A 22 29.01 31.28 -54.00
N ARG A 23 28.69 30.17 -53.33
CA ARG A 23 29.30 28.82 -53.36
C ARG A 23 30.48 28.53 -52.44
N GLN A 24 30.19 27.92 -51.28
CA GLN A 24 30.34 26.48 -51.05
C GLN A 24 29.83 26.06 -49.65
N ALA A 25 29.28 24.84 -49.59
CA ALA A 25 28.90 24.02 -48.42
C ALA A 25 27.48 24.20 -47.82
N VAL A 26 26.73 23.10 -47.96
CA VAL A 26 25.49 22.72 -47.28
C VAL A 26 25.62 22.92 -45.76
N GLY A 27 24.75 23.72 -45.16
CA GLY A 27 24.65 23.89 -43.70
C GLY A 27 23.35 23.26 -43.18
N GLN A 28 23.48 22.23 -42.35
CA GLN A 28 22.41 21.59 -41.60
C GLN A 28 21.68 22.60 -40.70
N GLN A 29 20.34 22.59 -40.69
CA GLN A 29 19.60 23.10 -39.54
C GLN A 29 19.49 21.95 -38.53
N GLN A 30 20.35 22.00 -37.50
CA GLN A 30 20.32 21.13 -36.33
C GLN A 30 19.14 21.53 -35.44
N GLU A 31 18.32 20.55 -35.03
CA GLU A 31 17.60 20.62 -33.76
C GLU A 31 18.62 20.91 -32.66
N GLN A 32 18.48 22.02 -31.93
CA GLN A 32 19.33 22.30 -30.78
C GLN A 32 18.93 21.35 -29.64
N VAL A 33 19.65 20.23 -29.54
CA VAL A 33 19.71 19.39 -28.33
C VAL A 33 20.37 20.24 -27.24
N SER A 34 19.61 20.68 -26.23
CA SER A 34 20.16 21.35 -25.05
C SER A 34 20.72 20.29 -24.10
N THR A 35 22.01 19.99 -24.22
CA THR A 35 22.76 19.19 -23.25
C THR A 35 22.97 19.97 -21.96
N ILE A 36 22.51 19.44 -20.82
CA ILE A 36 22.70 19.99 -19.47
C ILE A 36 23.95 19.36 -18.87
N SER A 37 24.73 20.09 -18.06
CA SER A 37 25.79 19.49 -17.24
C SER A 37 25.22 18.91 -15.94
N THR A 38 25.34 17.60 -15.75
CA THR A 38 25.05 16.96 -14.46
C THR A 38 26.34 16.95 -13.66
N THR A 39 26.37 17.62 -12.50
CA THR A 39 27.53 17.54 -11.61
C THR A 39 27.20 16.58 -10.49
N VAL A 40 27.86 15.43 -10.50
CA VAL A 40 27.89 14.51 -9.37
C VAL A 40 29.02 14.96 -8.46
N SER A 41 28.71 15.34 -7.22
CA SER A 41 29.74 15.59 -6.22
C SER A 41 29.76 14.44 -5.22
N ALA A 42 30.92 13.80 -5.10
CA ALA A 42 31.22 12.80 -4.09
C ALA A 42 32.49 13.25 -3.38
N GLU A 43 32.37 14.08 -2.35
CA GLU A 43 33.51 14.35 -1.48
C GLU A 43 33.75 13.15 -0.56
N VAL A 44 34.60 12.22 -1.02
CA VAL A 44 35.25 11.27 -0.14
C VAL A 44 36.47 11.97 0.46
N THR A 45 36.35 12.45 1.70
CA THR A 45 37.53 12.79 2.52
C THR A 45 38.41 11.55 2.58
N ALA A 46 39.71 11.68 2.28
CA ALA A 46 40.63 10.55 2.12
C ALA A 46 40.58 9.57 3.32
N VAL A 47 39.89 8.44 3.14
CA VAL A 47 39.87 7.31 4.09
C VAL A 47 40.98 6.33 3.71
N PRO A 48 41.70 5.72 4.66
CA PRO A 48 42.73 4.71 4.37
C PRO A 48 42.20 3.58 3.45
N ALA A 49 43.11 2.98 2.67
CA ALA A 49 42.87 2.04 1.56
C ALA A 49 42.11 0.72 1.89
N VAL A 50 41.54 0.59 3.09
CA VAL A 50 40.86 -0.62 3.60
C VAL A 50 39.37 -0.37 3.90
N ALA A 51 38.89 0.88 3.85
CA ALA A 51 37.48 1.20 4.09
C ALA A 51 36.64 1.14 2.80
N PRO A 52 35.33 0.85 2.91
CA PRO A 52 34.40 0.98 1.80
C PRO A 52 34.43 2.39 1.20
N ARG A 53 34.33 2.49 -0.12
CA ARG A 53 34.12 3.76 -0.82
C ARG A 53 32.84 3.66 -1.63
N VAL A 54 32.00 4.68 -1.54
CA VAL A 54 30.76 4.78 -2.31
C VAL A 54 30.77 6.03 -3.15
N TRP A 55 30.30 5.93 -4.39
CA TRP A 55 30.20 7.04 -5.33
C TRP A 55 29.00 6.86 -6.25
N LEU A 56 28.61 7.94 -6.92
CA LEU A 56 27.57 7.89 -7.94
C LEU A 56 28.22 7.84 -9.32
N GLU A 57 27.71 6.97 -10.20
CA GLU A 57 28.00 7.01 -11.63
C GLU A 57 26.78 7.58 -12.35
N ALA A 58 26.93 8.77 -12.94
CA ALA A 58 25.90 9.42 -13.75
C ALA A 58 26.53 9.98 -15.03
N PRO A 59 25.76 10.16 -16.12
CA PRO A 59 26.27 10.80 -17.31
C PRO A 59 26.63 12.27 -17.04
N ALA A 60 27.77 12.72 -17.57
CA ALA A 60 28.22 14.11 -17.44
C ALA A 60 27.27 15.12 -18.09
N THR A 61 26.47 14.67 -19.06
CA THR A 61 25.39 15.46 -19.61
C THR A 61 24.10 14.68 -19.70
N ALA A 62 22.99 15.31 -19.33
CA ALA A 62 21.64 14.81 -19.53
C ALA A 62 20.87 15.71 -20.50
N VAL A 63 19.90 15.14 -21.20
CA VAL A 63 19.00 15.91 -22.08
C VAL A 63 17.76 16.26 -21.27
N THR A 64 17.36 17.54 -21.28
CA THR A 64 16.14 17.98 -20.59
C THR A 64 14.94 17.15 -21.06
N GLY A 65 14.18 16.57 -20.13
CA GLY A 65 13.00 15.75 -20.45
C GLY A 65 13.29 14.29 -20.86
N GLU A 66 14.54 13.89 -21.02
CA GLU A 66 14.92 12.46 -21.12
C GLU A 66 15.37 11.95 -19.75
N SER A 67 15.14 10.65 -19.53
CA SER A 67 15.62 9.98 -18.34
C SER A 67 17.10 9.63 -18.47
N PHE A 68 17.82 9.73 -17.36
CA PHE A 68 19.21 9.36 -17.24
C PHE A 68 19.41 8.54 -15.97
N THR A 69 20.36 7.62 -16.07
CA THR A 69 20.62 6.67 -15.00
C THR A 69 21.71 7.18 -14.07
N VAL A 70 21.45 7.13 -12.77
CA VAL A 70 22.43 7.30 -11.70
C VAL A 70 22.57 5.99 -10.96
N LYS A 71 23.78 5.44 -10.96
CA LYS A 71 24.10 4.20 -10.22
C LYS A 71 24.79 4.55 -8.92
N VAL A 72 24.43 3.88 -7.84
CA VAL A 72 25.17 3.94 -6.59
C VAL A 72 26.15 2.78 -6.56
N MET A 73 27.44 3.10 -6.60
CA MET A 73 28.52 2.12 -6.66
C MET A 73 29.28 2.10 -5.35
N ALA A 74 29.65 0.91 -4.89
CA ALA A 74 30.48 0.70 -3.72
C ALA A 74 31.70 -0.18 -4.06
N GLU A 75 32.85 0.07 -3.44
CA GLU A 75 34.05 -0.77 -3.53
C GLU A 75 34.67 -1.02 -2.16
N ASN A 76 35.45 -2.09 -2.05
CA ASN A 76 36.03 -2.56 -0.79
C ASN A 76 34.99 -2.86 0.29
N VAL A 77 33.78 -3.23 -0.11
CA VAL A 77 32.73 -3.68 0.81
C VAL A 77 33.06 -5.11 1.24
N ALA A 78 32.94 -5.39 2.53
CA ALA A 78 33.15 -6.74 3.06
C ALA A 78 31.86 -7.21 3.74
N ASN A 79 31.32 -8.34 3.30
CA ASN A 79 30.22 -9.03 3.94
C ASN A 79 28.96 -8.14 4.10
N LEU A 80 28.53 -7.46 3.03
CA LEU A 80 27.40 -6.52 3.06
C LEU A 80 26.13 -7.23 3.55
N GLY A 81 25.61 -6.75 4.68
CA GLY A 81 24.31 -7.11 5.22
C GLY A 81 23.21 -6.17 4.72
N GLY A 82 23.45 -4.86 4.73
CA GLY A 82 22.49 -3.87 4.27
C GLY A 82 23.11 -2.48 4.07
N PHE A 83 22.32 -1.55 3.57
CA PHE A 83 22.72 -0.16 3.40
C PHE A 83 21.54 0.80 3.58
N GLU A 84 21.86 2.04 3.94
CA GLU A 84 20.96 3.20 3.91
C GLU A 84 21.72 4.35 3.25
N VAL A 85 21.08 5.01 2.29
CA VAL A 85 21.67 6.02 1.42
C VAL A 85 20.73 7.21 1.34
N ARG A 86 21.25 8.41 1.61
CA ARG A 86 20.53 9.66 1.36
C ARG A 86 21.10 10.33 0.12
N LEU A 87 20.26 10.54 -0.88
CA LEU A 87 20.60 11.33 -2.06
C LEU A 87 19.95 12.69 -1.93
N ALA A 88 20.76 13.75 -1.82
CA ALA A 88 20.29 15.12 -1.86
C ALA A 88 20.23 15.61 -3.30
N TYR A 89 19.06 16.11 -3.70
CA TYR A 89 18.83 16.74 -5.00
C TYR A 89 17.59 17.63 -4.89
N ASP A 90 17.45 18.61 -5.78
CA ASP A 90 16.25 19.45 -5.82
C ASP A 90 15.10 18.72 -6.55
N PRO A 91 14.02 18.28 -5.86
CA PRO A 91 12.92 17.56 -6.50
C PRO A 91 12.09 18.44 -7.44
N ALA A 92 12.21 19.77 -7.35
CA ALA A 92 11.60 20.68 -8.32
C ALA A 92 12.33 20.62 -9.68
N GLN A 93 13.58 20.20 -9.69
CA GLN A 93 14.47 20.22 -10.86
C GLN A 93 14.80 18.84 -11.40
N LEU A 94 14.81 17.82 -10.54
CA LEU A 94 15.04 16.42 -10.90
C LEU A 94 13.86 15.55 -10.42
N ALA A 95 13.28 14.77 -11.32
CA ALA A 95 12.24 13.81 -10.99
C ALA A 95 12.85 12.41 -10.87
N LEU A 96 12.79 11.78 -9.69
CA LEU A 96 13.03 10.34 -9.60
C LEU A 96 11.89 9.57 -10.26
N ARG A 97 12.24 8.73 -11.24
CA ARG A 97 11.35 7.89 -12.05
C ARG A 97 11.21 6.49 -11.51
N THR A 98 12.34 5.81 -11.37
CA THR A 98 12.41 4.46 -10.82
C THR A 98 13.62 4.39 -9.91
N ALA A 99 13.52 3.57 -8.88
CA ALA A 99 14.64 3.19 -8.05
C ALA A 99 14.60 1.69 -7.93
N VAL A 100 15.69 1.03 -8.30
CA VAL A 100 15.79 -0.42 -8.32
C VAL A 100 16.99 -0.81 -7.49
N THR A 101 16.74 -1.52 -6.40
CA THR A 101 17.80 -2.16 -5.62
C THR A 101 18.40 -3.31 -6.44
N ASN A 102 19.72 -3.41 -6.48
CA ASN A 102 20.36 -4.43 -7.32
C ASN A 102 20.13 -5.83 -6.73
N PRO A 103 19.42 -6.74 -7.41
CA PRO A 103 19.14 -8.08 -6.89
C PRO A 103 20.41 -8.92 -6.69
N ALA A 104 21.52 -8.58 -7.36
CA ALA A 104 22.80 -9.26 -7.17
C ALA A 104 23.40 -9.07 -5.77
N LEU A 105 22.88 -8.13 -4.96
CA LEU A 105 23.28 -7.96 -3.57
C LEU A 105 22.84 -9.13 -2.67
N ALA A 106 21.84 -9.92 -3.09
CA ALA A 106 21.51 -11.20 -2.49
C ALA A 106 22.70 -12.18 -2.49
N GLY A 107 23.64 -11.98 -3.41
CA GLY A 107 24.83 -12.82 -3.58
C GLY A 107 24.62 -14.00 -4.53
N PRO A 108 25.70 -14.71 -4.84
CA PRO A 108 25.68 -15.79 -5.84
C PRO A 108 25.14 -17.12 -5.30
N SER A 109 24.85 -17.21 -4.00
CA SER A 109 24.21 -18.37 -3.38
C SER A 109 22.71 -18.12 -3.27
N ASP A 110 21.89 -19.14 -3.54
CA ASP A 110 20.44 -19.15 -3.28
C ASP A 110 20.13 -19.21 -1.77
N ARG A 111 21.00 -18.64 -0.92
CA ARG A 111 20.97 -18.72 0.56
C ARG A 111 20.70 -17.39 1.23
N ARG A 112 20.88 -16.25 0.54
CA ARG A 112 20.40 -14.94 0.97
C ARG A 112 19.55 -14.31 -0.12
N THR A 113 18.65 -13.44 0.28
CA THR A 113 17.85 -12.58 -0.61
C THR A 113 17.75 -11.18 0.02
N LEU A 114 17.08 -10.26 -0.66
CA LEU A 114 16.96 -8.87 -0.24
C LEU A 114 15.64 -8.60 0.45
N LEU A 115 15.73 -7.95 1.60
CA LEU A 115 14.65 -7.22 2.24
C LEU A 115 14.78 -5.76 1.78
N ASP A 116 14.02 -5.38 0.76
CA ASP A 116 14.02 -4.00 0.26
C ASP A 116 13.20 -3.11 1.19
N MET A 117 13.84 -2.09 1.79
CA MET A 117 13.15 -1.13 2.65
C MET A 117 12.55 0.02 1.85
N GLY A 118 12.83 0.10 0.54
CA GLY A 118 12.24 1.06 -0.38
C GLY A 118 12.91 2.43 -0.35
N VAL A 119 12.30 3.36 -1.09
CA VAL A 119 12.75 4.75 -1.23
C VAL A 119 11.73 5.69 -0.63
N VAL A 120 12.17 6.51 0.32
CA VAL A 120 11.36 7.53 0.96
C VAL A 120 11.77 8.90 0.44
N ARG A 121 10.84 9.58 -0.25
CA ARG A 121 11.08 10.92 -0.79
C ARG A 121 11.11 11.96 0.34
N GLN A 122 12.06 12.88 0.25
CA GLN A 122 12.21 13.99 1.19
C GLN A 122 12.09 15.33 0.43
N PRO A 123 11.77 16.44 1.12
CA PRO A 123 11.71 17.76 0.48
C PRO A 123 13.01 18.17 -0.25
N ASP A 124 14.16 17.64 0.18
CA ASP A 124 15.50 17.94 -0.35
C ASP A 124 16.18 16.71 -0.99
N GLY A 125 15.42 15.67 -1.33
CA GLY A 125 15.93 14.51 -2.05
C GLY A 125 15.20 13.22 -1.72
N LEU A 126 15.95 12.18 -1.32
CA LEU A 126 15.39 10.90 -0.87
C LEU A 126 16.32 10.20 0.14
N VAL A 127 15.74 9.27 0.88
CA VAL A 127 16.43 8.20 1.62
C VAL A 127 16.06 6.87 0.99
N TRP A 128 17.00 5.94 0.89
CA TRP A 128 16.84 4.63 0.28
C TRP A 128 17.60 3.60 1.10
N ALA A 129 16.97 2.48 1.45
CA ALA A 129 17.62 1.43 2.22
C ALA A 129 17.22 0.04 1.77
N ALA A 130 18.11 -0.93 1.99
CA ALA A 130 17.81 -2.35 1.86
C ALA A 130 18.71 -3.16 2.80
N ALA A 131 18.20 -4.30 3.24
CA ALA A 131 18.94 -5.29 4.02
C ALA A 131 18.90 -6.65 3.33
N THR A 132 19.72 -7.60 3.77
CA THR A 132 19.74 -8.97 3.26
C THR A 132 19.33 -9.91 4.37
N CYS A 133 18.54 -10.91 4.03
CA CYS A 133 18.19 -11.98 4.96
C CYS A 133 18.25 -13.36 4.27
N PRO A 134 18.11 -14.46 5.02
CA PRO A 134 18.16 -15.81 4.45
C PRO A 134 17.13 -16.04 3.33
N ALA A 135 17.56 -16.62 2.20
CA ALA A 135 16.76 -16.72 0.97
C ALA A 135 15.50 -17.58 1.11
N VAL A 136 15.54 -18.60 1.96
CA VAL A 136 14.41 -19.53 2.14
C VAL A 136 13.23 -18.81 2.82
N ASP A 137 13.47 -17.74 3.59
CA ASP A 137 12.46 -17.22 4.51
C ASP A 137 12.28 -15.68 4.49
N CYS A 138 13.05 -14.93 3.71
CA CYS A 138 12.77 -13.50 3.46
C CYS A 138 11.45 -13.28 2.70
N ALA A 139 10.89 -14.35 2.11
CA ALA A 139 9.63 -14.36 1.38
C ALA A 139 8.77 -15.63 1.61
N GLY A 140 9.07 -16.52 2.58
CA GLY A 140 8.07 -17.49 3.08
C GLY A 140 8.50 -18.92 3.53
N THR A 141 7.80 -19.38 4.58
CA THR A 141 7.30 -20.75 4.90
C THR A 141 8.15 -21.81 5.65
N ALA A 142 9.45 -21.66 5.93
CA ALA A 142 10.22 -22.71 6.61
C ALA A 142 10.83 -22.27 7.96
N TYR A 143 10.04 -22.43 9.03
CA TYR A 143 10.34 -22.00 10.41
C TYR A 143 11.51 -22.67 11.17
N GLN A 144 12.50 -23.30 10.52
CA GLN A 144 13.37 -24.25 11.27
C GLN A 144 14.89 -24.17 11.09
N ASP A 145 15.43 -23.36 10.17
CA ASP A 145 16.88 -23.35 9.95
C ASP A 145 17.54 -22.01 10.37
N VAL A 146 18.48 -22.10 11.31
CA VAL A 146 19.31 -20.96 11.75
C VAL A 146 20.32 -20.64 10.64
N PHE A 147 20.08 -19.59 9.87
CA PHE A 147 20.95 -19.14 8.77
C PHE A 147 21.86 -17.95 9.15
N SER A 148 22.08 -17.68 10.43
CA SER A 148 22.81 -16.49 10.93
C SER A 148 24.26 -16.34 10.44
N ASP A 149 24.84 -17.38 9.83
CA ASP A 149 26.27 -17.44 9.51
C ASP A 149 26.57 -17.34 8.01
N GLU A 150 25.57 -17.13 7.14
CA GLU A 150 25.78 -17.00 5.70
C GLU A 150 26.37 -15.63 5.34
N PRO A 151 27.55 -15.58 4.68
CA PRO A 151 28.21 -14.32 4.37
C PRO A 151 27.47 -13.54 3.27
N GLY A 152 27.44 -12.22 3.42
CA GLY A 152 26.95 -11.28 2.43
C GLY A 152 27.95 -11.02 1.30
N VAL A 153 27.54 -10.21 0.33
CA VAL A 153 28.37 -9.87 -0.83
C VAL A 153 29.57 -9.00 -0.46
N SER A 154 30.69 -9.21 -1.13
CA SER A 154 31.94 -8.47 -0.89
C SER A 154 32.56 -8.00 -2.21
N GLY A 155 33.36 -6.94 -2.15
CA GLY A 155 34.12 -6.41 -3.28
C GLY A 155 33.52 -5.13 -3.84
N ARG A 156 33.49 -5.04 -5.18
CA ARG A 156 32.86 -3.93 -5.91
C ARG A 156 31.42 -4.30 -6.24
N LEU A 157 30.49 -3.47 -5.80
CA LEU A 157 29.06 -3.72 -5.85
C LEU A 157 28.37 -2.51 -6.52
N GLU A 158 27.38 -2.78 -7.35
CA GLU A 158 26.36 -1.78 -7.69
C GLU A 158 25.25 -1.97 -6.66
N LEU A 159 25.00 -0.98 -5.81
CA LEU A 159 23.96 -1.10 -4.78
C LEU A 159 22.57 -1.07 -5.43
N GLY A 160 22.43 -0.24 -6.46
CA GLY A 160 21.15 0.01 -7.10
C GLY A 160 21.26 1.11 -8.12
N THR A 161 20.17 1.27 -8.86
CA THR A 161 20.06 2.19 -9.97
C THR A 161 18.85 3.09 -9.76
N PHE A 162 19.07 4.38 -9.95
CA PHE A 162 18.06 5.42 -9.95
C PHE A 162 17.91 5.98 -11.35
N GLU A 163 16.71 6.07 -11.84
CA GLU A 163 16.40 6.78 -13.08
C GLU A 163 15.88 8.18 -12.72
N PHE A 164 16.61 9.22 -13.13
CA PHE A 164 16.22 10.60 -12.92
C PHE A 164 15.86 11.25 -14.25
N ALA A 165 14.94 12.19 -14.23
CA ALA A 165 14.65 13.04 -15.38
C ALA A 165 14.77 14.52 -15.01
N ALA A 166 15.54 15.28 -15.80
CA ALA A 166 15.71 16.71 -15.60
C ALA A 166 14.46 17.48 -16.04
N ARG A 167 13.88 18.26 -15.11
CA ARG A 167 12.69 19.10 -15.31
C ARG A 167 13.02 20.48 -15.88
N SER A 168 14.29 20.91 -15.80
CA SER A 168 14.75 22.19 -16.33
C SER A 168 16.08 22.05 -17.06
N SER A 169 16.48 23.10 -17.78
CA SER A 169 17.79 23.21 -18.42
C SER A 169 18.88 23.77 -17.48
N GLU A 170 18.58 23.98 -16.19
CA GLU A 170 19.55 24.47 -15.21
C GLU A 170 20.52 23.35 -14.80
N ALA A 171 21.74 23.72 -14.38
CA ALA A 171 22.71 22.74 -13.92
C ALA A 171 22.19 22.03 -12.65
N GLN A 172 22.21 20.71 -12.69
CA GLN A 172 21.66 19.87 -11.63
C GLN A 172 22.77 19.21 -10.83
N THR A 173 22.53 19.08 -9.52
CA THR A 173 23.43 18.39 -8.59
C THR A 173 22.66 17.25 -7.93
N ILE A 174 23.28 16.07 -7.91
CA ILE A 174 22.85 14.92 -7.11
C ILE A 174 24.02 14.57 -6.23
N ASP A 175 23.82 14.69 -4.92
CA ASP A 175 24.84 14.49 -3.91
C ASP A 175 24.52 13.28 -3.06
N LEU A 176 25.54 12.46 -2.79
CA LEU A 176 25.48 11.43 -1.76
C LEU A 176 25.61 12.13 -0.41
N ALA A 177 24.48 12.47 0.23
CA ALA A 177 24.44 13.28 1.43
C ALA A 177 24.81 12.49 2.68
N ASP A 178 24.24 11.29 2.83
CA ASP A 178 24.51 10.39 3.94
C ASP A 178 24.58 8.94 3.44
N LEU A 179 25.35 8.12 4.14
CA LEU A 179 25.57 6.73 3.82
C LEU A 179 25.82 5.93 5.10
N LEU A 180 25.15 4.79 5.19
CA LEU A 180 25.40 3.74 6.15
C LEU A 180 25.50 2.42 5.40
N LEU A 181 26.62 1.71 5.56
CA LEU A 181 26.77 0.33 5.09
C LEU A 181 26.90 -0.56 6.33
N ILE A 182 26.19 -1.67 6.36
CA ILE A 182 26.16 -2.61 7.50
C ILE A 182 26.56 -4.01 7.02
N ASP A 183 27.26 -4.77 7.85
CA ASP A 183 27.60 -6.17 7.61
C ASP A 183 26.44 -7.12 7.99
N THR A 184 26.53 -8.40 7.64
CA THR A 184 25.45 -9.36 7.97
C THR A 184 25.20 -9.56 9.47
N ASN A 185 26.04 -9.02 10.35
CA ASN A 185 25.90 -9.06 11.81
C ASN A 185 25.39 -7.74 12.39
N GLY A 186 24.94 -6.79 11.56
CA GLY A 186 24.44 -5.50 12.03
C GLY A 186 25.55 -4.47 12.31
N ARG A 187 26.80 -4.70 11.91
CA ARG A 187 27.94 -3.80 12.20
C ARG A 187 28.27 -2.87 11.03
N PRO A 188 28.53 -1.58 11.24
CA PRO A 188 28.89 -0.70 10.13
C PRO A 188 30.22 -1.03 9.45
N LEU A 189 30.21 -0.89 8.12
CA LEU A 189 31.35 -1.00 7.21
C LEU A 189 31.74 0.44 6.82
N GLY A 190 32.94 0.89 7.22
CA GLY A 190 33.32 2.30 7.40
C GLY A 190 32.88 3.42 6.41
N ALA A 191 32.83 4.63 7.00
CA ALA A 191 32.57 6.02 6.52
C ALA A 191 31.08 6.46 6.49
N SER A 192 30.61 7.55 7.12
CA SER A 192 31.23 8.83 7.57
C SER A 192 31.21 9.09 9.10
N ALA A 193 31.81 10.22 9.54
CA ALA A 193 31.90 10.63 10.96
C ALA A 193 30.56 10.98 11.64
N ALA A 194 29.46 11.11 10.88
CA ALA A 194 28.14 11.41 11.44
C ALA A 194 27.56 10.23 12.22
N TYR A 195 27.77 8.99 11.75
CA TYR A 195 27.21 7.77 12.34
C TYR A 195 28.18 7.02 13.28
N GLN A 196 29.45 7.45 13.41
CA GLN A 196 30.41 6.78 14.29
C GLN A 196 30.16 7.02 15.79
N ALA A 197 29.30 7.97 16.15
CA ALA A 197 29.05 8.33 17.55
C ALA A 197 28.00 7.44 18.25
N GLU A 198 27.23 6.63 17.53
CA GLU A 198 25.95 6.09 18.04
C GLU A 198 25.94 4.58 18.31
N LEU A 199 27.04 3.86 18.13
CA LEU A 199 27.08 2.42 18.39
C LEU A 199 27.88 2.09 19.65
N THR A 200 27.21 2.13 20.80
CA THR A 200 27.61 1.24 21.89
C THR A 200 27.32 -0.19 21.45
N ALA A 201 28.36 -0.97 21.21
CA ALA A 201 28.26 -2.39 20.89
C ALA A 201 27.41 -3.11 21.97
N SER A 202 26.13 -3.31 21.67
CA SER A 202 25.29 -4.23 22.42
C SER A 202 25.73 -5.64 22.03
N SER A 203 26.39 -6.31 22.97
CA SER A 203 26.61 -7.75 22.95
C SER A 203 25.30 -8.46 22.63
N GLN A 204 25.29 -9.34 21.62
CA GLN A 204 24.20 -10.30 21.29
C GLN A 204 22.88 -9.97 21.99
N ALA A 205 22.08 -9.10 21.39
CA ALA A 205 20.79 -8.71 21.93
C ALA A 205 20.03 -9.97 22.38
N ASP A 206 19.49 -9.91 23.60
CA ASP A 206 18.58 -10.92 24.11
C ASP A 206 17.49 -11.13 23.05
N THR A 207 17.28 -12.37 22.61
CA THR A 207 16.27 -12.70 21.58
C THR A 207 14.89 -12.21 21.96
N ALA A 208 14.60 -12.05 23.27
CA ALA A 208 13.35 -11.47 23.75
C ALA A 208 13.16 -9.99 23.38
N VAL A 209 14.24 -9.24 23.17
CA VAL A 209 14.20 -7.85 22.70
C VAL A 209 14.05 -7.77 21.19
N LEU A 210 14.38 -8.86 20.48
CA LEU A 210 14.34 -8.94 19.02
C LEU A 210 13.00 -9.42 18.47
N ASP A 211 12.20 -10.07 19.32
CA ASP A 211 10.85 -10.52 19.00
C ASP A 211 9.84 -9.39 19.27
N LEU A 212 9.88 -8.40 18.38
CA LEU A 212 9.00 -7.25 18.39
C LEU A 212 7.55 -7.63 18.06
N SER A 213 7.37 -8.69 17.30
CA SER A 213 6.09 -9.24 16.91
C SER A 213 5.42 -10.02 18.07
N GLY A 214 6.22 -10.59 18.99
CA GLY A 214 5.74 -11.36 20.13
C GLY A 214 5.50 -12.84 19.81
N ASN A 215 6.04 -13.27 18.67
CA ASN A 215 5.70 -14.49 17.96
C ASN A 215 6.60 -15.66 18.37
N ARG A 216 7.53 -15.40 19.30
CA ARG A 216 8.47 -16.31 19.94
C ARG A 216 9.59 -16.81 19.03
N VAL A 217 9.72 -16.23 17.85
CA VAL A 217 10.78 -16.51 16.88
C VAL A 217 11.21 -15.20 16.23
N VAL A 218 12.51 -14.93 16.19
CA VAL A 218 13.00 -13.76 15.47
C VAL A 218 12.93 -14.00 13.96
N ASN A 219 12.08 -13.27 13.23
CA ASN A 219 11.82 -13.48 11.80
C ASN A 219 11.48 -12.18 11.03
N ASP A 220 10.82 -12.31 9.87
CA ASP A 220 10.40 -11.22 8.99
C ASP A 220 9.47 -10.26 9.71
N ALA A 221 8.52 -10.78 10.49
CA ALA A 221 7.54 -9.95 11.18
C ALA A 221 8.22 -8.91 12.09
N ASP A 222 9.30 -9.29 12.79
CA ASP A 222 10.06 -8.36 13.62
C ASP A 222 10.85 -7.34 12.81
N ALA A 223 11.50 -7.81 11.74
CA ALA A 223 12.32 -6.95 10.89
C ALA A 223 11.46 -5.90 10.20
N TYR A 224 10.30 -6.30 9.69
CA TYR A 224 9.40 -5.40 9.01
C TYR A 224 8.70 -4.41 9.93
N LEU A 225 8.43 -4.75 11.19
CA LEU A 225 7.98 -3.77 12.17
C LEU A 225 8.97 -2.59 12.30
N VAL A 226 10.27 -2.89 12.27
CA VAL A 226 11.31 -1.85 12.23
C VAL A 226 11.32 -1.12 10.89
N VAL A 227 11.18 -1.82 9.76
CA VAL A 227 11.15 -1.20 8.42
C VAL A 227 9.97 -0.22 8.29
N ASP A 228 8.78 -0.60 8.74
CA ASP A 228 7.56 0.19 8.67
C ASP A 228 7.71 1.49 9.47
N VAL A 229 8.12 1.38 10.74
CA VAL A 229 8.40 2.56 11.58
C VAL A 229 9.54 3.40 11.03
N TRP A 230 10.56 2.76 10.43
CA TRP A 230 11.66 3.47 9.77
C TRP A 230 11.17 4.29 8.58
N ARG A 231 10.31 3.72 7.72
CA ARG A 231 9.72 4.41 6.57
C ARG A 231 8.96 5.64 7.03
N ASP A 232 8.13 5.52 8.06
CA ASP A 232 7.33 6.63 8.57
C ASP A 232 8.16 7.74 9.22
N LEU A 233 9.21 7.38 9.95
CA LEU A 233 10.15 8.36 10.49
C LEU A 233 10.92 9.07 9.36
N ALA A 234 11.43 8.31 8.38
CA ALA A 234 12.17 8.83 7.25
C ALA A 234 11.32 9.79 6.38
N LYS A 235 10.02 9.51 6.20
CA LYS A 235 9.06 10.38 5.48
C LYS A 235 8.98 11.76 6.13
N ASN A 236 9.07 11.79 7.46
CA ASN A 236 9.03 12.99 8.28
C ASN A 236 10.40 13.63 8.53
N GLY A 237 11.47 13.13 7.88
CA GLY A 237 12.84 13.62 8.08
C GLY A 237 13.36 13.39 9.51
N ARG A 238 12.87 12.35 10.18
CA ARG A 238 13.26 11.95 11.54
C ARG A 238 13.85 10.55 11.52
N CYS A 239 14.63 10.23 12.54
CA CYS A 239 15.09 8.87 12.80
C CYS A 239 14.53 8.30 14.12
N SER A 240 13.88 9.10 14.97
CA SER A 240 13.40 8.63 16.27
C SER A 240 12.15 9.38 16.75
N HIS A 241 11.37 8.72 17.62
CA HIS A 241 10.20 9.29 18.27
C HIS A 241 9.94 8.64 19.65
N PRO A 242 9.46 9.37 20.68
CA PRO A 242 9.32 8.85 22.06
C PRO A 242 8.45 7.59 22.22
N ASN A 243 7.49 7.37 21.32
CA ASN A 243 6.56 6.23 21.40
C ASN A 243 7.10 4.96 20.72
N VAL A 244 8.17 5.07 19.94
CA VAL A 244 8.73 3.98 19.11
C VAL A 244 10.17 3.65 19.48
N THR A 245 10.63 4.12 20.64
CA THR A 245 12.01 3.84 21.13
C THR A 245 12.28 2.35 21.34
N HIS A 246 11.25 1.51 21.39
CA HIS A 246 11.41 0.06 21.51
C HIS A 246 11.76 -0.62 20.17
N TYR A 247 11.57 0.06 19.03
CA TYR A 247 12.03 -0.41 17.71
C TYR A 247 13.50 -0.09 17.44
N ASP A 248 14.10 0.83 18.21
CA ASP A 248 15.55 1.09 18.22
C ASP A 248 16.27 -0.03 18.99
N ILE A 249 16.35 -1.18 18.33
CA ILE A 249 16.85 -2.44 18.88
C ILE A 249 18.31 -2.34 19.31
N ASN A 250 19.13 -1.62 18.53
CA ASN A 250 20.54 -1.44 18.87
C ASN A 250 20.76 -0.27 19.85
N ASN A 251 19.69 0.45 20.22
CA ASN A 251 19.67 1.57 21.15
C ASN A 251 20.68 2.66 20.77
N SER A 252 20.73 2.98 19.48
CA SER A 252 21.60 4.01 18.91
C SER A 252 21.03 5.42 19.08
N GLY A 253 19.73 5.53 19.35
CA GLY A 253 18.97 6.78 19.38
C GLY A 253 18.32 7.16 18.04
N CYS A 254 18.58 6.38 16.98
CA CYS A 254 18.02 6.55 15.64
C CYS A 254 17.66 5.18 15.04
N LEU A 255 16.41 5.01 14.64
CA LEU A 255 15.97 3.89 13.83
C LEU A 255 16.57 3.98 12.42
N ASN A 256 17.33 2.96 12.02
CA ASN A 256 17.97 2.89 10.69
C ASN A 256 18.17 1.43 10.24
N VAL A 257 18.76 1.22 9.07
CA VAL A 257 19.02 -0.14 8.53
C VAL A 257 19.83 -1.05 9.49
N ALA A 258 20.60 -0.50 10.43
CA ALA A 258 21.34 -1.30 11.41
C ALA A 258 20.41 -2.01 12.41
N ASP A 259 19.27 -1.40 12.76
CA ASP A 259 18.26 -2.03 13.64
C ASP A 259 17.64 -3.24 12.94
N VAL A 260 17.22 -3.05 11.68
CA VAL A 260 16.69 -4.12 10.83
C VAL A 260 17.71 -5.24 10.71
N GLN A 261 18.97 -4.91 10.36
CA GLN A 261 20.01 -5.93 10.20
C GLN A 261 20.37 -6.64 11.51
N THR A 262 20.17 -6.00 12.67
CA THR A 262 20.37 -6.63 13.99
C THR A 262 19.34 -7.72 14.23
N ILE A 263 18.08 -7.48 13.87
CA ILE A 263 17.01 -8.49 13.90
C ILE A 263 17.34 -9.63 12.93
N LEU A 264 17.67 -9.30 11.67
CA LEU A 264 17.98 -10.29 10.64
C LEU A 264 19.23 -11.13 10.98
N ALA A 265 20.17 -10.62 11.77
CA ALA A 265 21.32 -11.37 12.26
C ALA A 265 20.96 -12.43 13.33
N ALA A 266 19.78 -12.31 13.94
CA ALA A 266 19.23 -13.25 14.90
C ALA A 266 18.11 -14.13 14.33
N TRP A 267 17.93 -14.12 13.01
CA TRP A 267 16.90 -14.87 12.30
C TRP A 267 16.80 -16.35 12.72
N GLY A 268 15.57 -16.81 12.92
CA GLY A 268 15.23 -18.18 13.29
C GLY A 268 15.60 -18.56 14.72
N LYS A 269 16.13 -17.61 15.52
CA LYS A 269 16.38 -17.88 16.94
C LYS A 269 15.05 -17.87 17.69
N PRO A 270 14.72 -18.94 18.43
CA PRO A 270 13.59 -18.90 19.34
C PRO A 270 13.88 -17.89 20.45
N VAL A 271 12.88 -17.14 20.84
CA VAL A 271 12.93 -16.37 22.08
C VAL A 271 12.86 -17.36 23.24
N GLY A 272 13.83 -17.25 24.16
CA GLY A 272 14.01 -18.19 25.26
C GLY A 272 12.69 -18.66 25.87
N GLU A 273 12.56 -19.99 26.02
CA GLU A 273 11.41 -20.61 26.67
C GLU A 273 11.14 -19.88 28.00
N PHE A 274 9.87 -19.59 28.29
CA PHE A 274 9.44 -19.55 29.69
C PHE A 274 10.11 -20.73 30.39
N PRO A 275 10.77 -20.55 31.54
CA PRO A 275 11.57 -21.59 32.16
C PRO A 275 10.77 -22.89 32.12
N ALA A 276 11.29 -23.90 31.40
CA ALA A 276 10.70 -25.22 31.29
C ALA A 276 10.49 -25.76 32.70
N GLY A 277 9.29 -25.50 33.21
CA GLY A 277 9.01 -25.44 34.63
C GLY A 277 7.52 -25.52 34.93
N ALA A 278 6.71 -25.96 33.97
CA ALA A 278 5.57 -26.86 34.13
C ALA A 278 4.89 -26.97 32.77
N ASN A 279 4.99 -28.14 32.13
CA ASN A 279 4.14 -28.63 31.05
C ASN A 279 3.50 -27.53 30.16
N ALA A 280 4.06 -27.28 28.97
CA ALA A 280 3.19 -26.92 27.85
C ALA A 280 2.26 -28.13 27.61
N VAL A 281 1.20 -28.20 28.40
CA VAL A 281 0.09 -29.10 28.18
C VAL A 281 -0.46 -28.70 26.82
N GLN A 282 -0.68 -29.66 25.93
CA GLN A 282 -1.54 -29.48 24.77
C GLN A 282 -2.83 -28.84 25.28
N ALA A 283 -2.94 -27.53 25.14
CA ALA A 283 -3.96 -26.80 25.87
C ALA A 283 -5.29 -27.09 25.19
N SER A 284 -6.27 -27.61 25.94
CA SER A 284 -7.64 -27.69 25.44
C SER A 284 -8.11 -26.29 25.09
N GLU A 285 -8.92 -26.17 24.04
CA GLU A 285 -9.69 -24.96 23.71
C GLU A 285 -10.23 -24.31 24.99
N ALA A 286 -9.89 -23.03 25.18
CA ALA A 286 -10.38 -22.21 26.28
C ALA A 286 -11.28 -21.08 25.77
N THR A 287 -12.17 -20.64 26.64
CA THR A 287 -12.99 -19.45 26.40
C THR A 287 -12.67 -18.40 27.46
N PHE A 288 -12.00 -17.32 27.06
CA PHE A 288 -11.76 -16.16 27.89
C PHE A 288 -12.94 -15.20 27.79
N THR A 289 -13.60 -14.93 28.91
CA THR A 289 -14.75 -14.02 28.94
C THR A 289 -14.34 -12.67 29.52
N VAL A 290 -14.13 -11.70 28.65
CA VAL A 290 -13.85 -10.31 29.01
C VAL A 290 -15.04 -9.75 29.79
N ASN A 291 -14.79 -9.37 31.04
CA ASN A 291 -15.79 -8.87 31.98
C ASN A 291 -15.51 -7.45 32.47
N SER A 292 -14.42 -6.84 32.01
CA SER A 292 -14.00 -5.48 32.33
C SER A 292 -13.62 -4.70 31.06
N SER A 293 -13.96 -3.41 31.03
CA SER A 293 -13.55 -2.49 29.97
C SER A 293 -12.22 -1.79 30.23
N GLN A 294 -11.55 -2.14 31.34
CA GLN A 294 -10.23 -1.62 31.68
C GLN A 294 -9.16 -2.23 30.76
N ASP A 295 -7.97 -1.64 30.76
CA ASP A 295 -6.82 -2.11 29.99
C ASP A 295 -5.64 -2.44 30.93
N GLN A 296 -5.69 -3.62 31.55
CA GLN A 296 -4.61 -4.13 32.39
C GLN A 296 -4.14 -5.46 31.81
N SER A 297 -2.84 -5.72 31.86
CA SER A 297 -2.25 -7.01 31.50
C SER A 297 -2.65 -8.13 32.45
N ASP A 298 -2.56 -9.35 31.95
CA ASP A 298 -2.67 -10.58 32.72
C ASP A 298 -1.54 -10.66 33.76
N THR A 299 -1.84 -11.31 34.88
CA THR A 299 -0.85 -11.53 35.94
C THR A 299 0.12 -12.67 35.62
N ASN A 300 -0.31 -13.70 34.88
CA ASN A 300 0.50 -14.88 34.52
C ASN A 300 0.13 -15.42 33.12
N PRO A 301 0.48 -14.71 32.03
CA PRO A 301 0.22 -15.16 30.65
C PRO A 301 0.52 -16.65 30.41
N GLY A 302 -0.49 -17.41 30.00
CA GLY A 302 -0.40 -18.80 29.57
C GLY A 302 -0.82 -19.84 30.62
N ASP A 303 -1.30 -19.41 31.78
CA ASP A 303 -1.82 -20.30 32.81
C ASP A 303 -3.25 -20.82 32.51
N GLY A 304 -3.89 -20.30 31.44
CA GLY A 304 -5.23 -20.68 31.02
C GLY A 304 -6.34 -19.93 31.77
N VAL A 305 -6.00 -18.88 32.53
CA VAL A 305 -6.93 -18.09 33.32
C VAL A 305 -6.72 -16.60 33.05
N CYS A 306 -7.62 -16.00 32.28
CA CYS A 306 -7.62 -14.55 32.07
C CYS A 306 -7.92 -13.79 33.38
N HIS A 307 -6.89 -13.19 33.98
CA HIS A 307 -6.96 -12.56 35.28
C HIS A 307 -5.87 -11.48 35.47
N THR A 308 -6.33 -10.23 35.59
CA THR A 308 -5.50 -9.08 35.95
C THR A 308 -5.24 -8.98 37.46
N SER A 309 -4.37 -8.05 37.88
CA SER A 309 -4.10 -7.77 39.30
C SER A 309 -5.34 -7.37 40.12
N THR A 310 -6.42 -6.97 39.45
CA THR A 310 -7.71 -6.59 40.06
C THR A 310 -8.76 -7.71 40.01
N ASN A 311 -8.38 -8.93 39.61
CA ASN A 311 -9.27 -10.08 39.45
C ASN A 311 -10.40 -9.86 38.44
N THR A 312 -10.04 -9.23 37.33
CA THR A 312 -10.91 -9.05 36.17
C THR A 312 -10.25 -9.61 34.91
N CYS A 313 -11.05 -9.96 33.91
CA CYS A 313 -10.56 -10.32 32.59
C CYS A 313 -10.80 -9.14 31.64
N THR A 314 -9.72 -8.49 31.22
CA THR A 314 -9.69 -7.40 30.23
C THR A 314 -9.44 -8.00 28.83
N LEU A 315 -9.68 -7.22 27.77
CA LEU A 315 -9.35 -7.67 26.42
C LEU A 315 -7.84 -7.93 26.26
N ARG A 316 -6.99 -7.05 26.81
CA ARG A 316 -5.54 -7.24 26.81
C ARG A 316 -5.12 -8.52 27.52
N ALA A 317 -5.61 -8.76 28.74
CA ALA A 317 -5.30 -9.99 29.47
C ALA A 317 -5.76 -11.26 28.71
N ALA A 318 -6.94 -11.21 28.08
CA ALA A 318 -7.45 -12.33 27.30
C ALA A 318 -6.59 -12.63 26.06
N LEU A 319 -6.09 -11.59 25.39
CA LEU A 319 -5.16 -11.72 24.26
C LEU A 319 -3.80 -12.26 24.72
N GLU A 320 -3.24 -11.72 25.81
CA GLU A 320 -1.98 -12.20 26.38
C GLU A 320 -2.05 -13.67 26.80
N GLU A 321 -3.18 -14.11 27.37
CA GLU A 321 -3.45 -15.53 27.64
C GLU A 321 -3.50 -16.37 26.37
N ALA A 322 -4.30 -15.95 25.38
CA ALA A 322 -4.47 -16.69 24.13
C ALA A 322 -3.16 -16.81 23.35
N ASN A 323 -2.40 -15.72 23.20
CA ASN A 323 -1.10 -15.70 22.53
C ASN A 323 -0.08 -16.59 23.26
N ALA A 324 -0.25 -16.80 24.57
CA ALA A 324 0.63 -17.65 25.34
C ALA A 324 0.32 -19.15 25.27
N ARG A 325 -0.75 -19.55 24.57
CA ARG A 325 -1.28 -20.92 24.56
C ARG A 325 -1.35 -21.51 23.16
N THR A 326 -1.16 -22.83 23.08
CA THR A 326 -1.19 -23.60 21.82
C THR A 326 -2.58 -24.12 21.43
N GLY A 327 -3.61 -23.80 22.21
CA GLY A 327 -4.99 -24.25 21.96
C GLY A 327 -5.74 -23.25 21.09
N SER A 328 -6.69 -23.73 20.29
CA SER A 328 -7.68 -22.87 19.64
C SER A 328 -8.56 -22.22 20.69
N ASP A 329 -8.37 -20.93 20.95
CA ASP A 329 -9.04 -20.23 22.04
C ASP A 329 -10.11 -19.26 21.50
N THR A 330 -11.07 -18.91 22.35
CA THR A 330 -12.14 -17.96 22.05
C THR A 330 -12.17 -16.83 23.08
N ILE A 331 -12.18 -15.58 22.61
CA ILE A 331 -12.43 -14.39 23.42
C ILE A 331 -13.87 -13.95 23.21
N ASN A 332 -14.66 -14.05 24.28
CA ASN A 332 -16.03 -13.57 24.37
C ASN A 332 -16.11 -12.35 25.30
N PHE A 333 -17.19 -11.59 25.21
CA PHE A 333 -17.47 -10.41 26.02
C PHE A 333 -18.76 -10.63 26.82
N ASN A 334 -18.71 -10.37 28.12
CA ASN A 334 -19.87 -10.32 29.00
C ASN A 334 -19.66 -9.22 30.06
N ILE A 335 -19.31 -8.03 29.59
CA ILE A 335 -19.08 -6.86 30.45
C ILE A 335 -20.43 -6.35 30.95
N ARG A 336 -20.57 -6.18 32.27
CA ARG A 336 -21.82 -5.76 32.93
C ARG A 336 -21.67 -4.40 33.62
N THR A 337 -22.79 -3.71 33.82
CA THR A 337 -22.81 -2.55 34.72
C THR A 337 -22.53 -3.00 36.16
N SER A 338 -22.25 -2.05 37.06
CA SER A 338 -22.07 -2.35 38.48
C SER A 338 -23.31 -3.01 39.13
N GLY A 339 -24.50 -2.83 38.53
CA GLY A 339 -25.75 -3.50 38.93
C GLY A 339 -25.99 -4.86 38.27
N GLY A 340 -25.07 -5.37 37.45
CA GLY A 340 -25.19 -6.65 36.75
C GLY A 340 -26.01 -6.63 35.45
N SER A 341 -26.57 -5.48 35.07
CA SER A 341 -27.33 -5.34 33.82
C SER A 341 -26.39 -5.27 32.60
N CYS A 342 -26.94 -5.51 31.41
CA CYS A 342 -26.24 -5.23 30.17
C CYS A 342 -26.05 -3.71 30.00
N PRO A 343 -24.83 -3.24 29.70
CA PRO A 343 -24.63 -1.86 29.29
C PRO A 343 -25.20 -1.61 27.88
N ASP A 344 -25.54 -0.35 27.60
CA ASP A 344 -26.01 0.03 26.25
C ASP A 344 -24.89 -0.03 25.21
N LEU A 345 -23.65 0.28 25.60
CA LEU A 345 -22.44 0.26 24.80
C LEU A 345 -21.24 0.13 25.73
N VAL A 346 -20.18 -0.55 25.29
CA VAL A 346 -18.91 -0.60 26.00
C VAL A 346 -17.81 -0.10 25.09
N THR A 347 -17.07 0.89 25.57
CA THR A 347 -15.84 1.38 24.94
C THR A 347 -14.65 0.98 25.79
N ILE A 348 -13.72 0.25 25.19
CA ILE A 348 -12.42 -0.12 25.74
C ILE A 348 -11.40 0.88 25.20
N TYR A 349 -10.53 1.37 26.08
CA TYR A 349 -9.47 2.33 25.75
C TYR A 349 -8.11 1.69 26.01
N PRO A 350 -7.58 0.89 25.07
CA PRO A 350 -6.25 0.34 25.21
C PRO A 350 -5.20 1.46 25.18
N SER A 351 -4.18 1.34 26.04
CA SER A 351 -3.09 2.32 26.11
C SER A 351 -1.96 2.08 25.12
N THR A 352 -1.96 0.92 24.45
CA THR A 352 -1.00 0.49 23.43
C THR A 352 -1.68 -0.52 22.50
N THR A 353 -1.01 -0.87 21.40
CA THR A 353 -1.43 -1.92 20.46
C THR A 353 -1.92 -3.20 21.14
N LEU A 354 -2.99 -3.79 20.59
CA LEU A 354 -3.49 -5.12 20.96
C LEU A 354 -3.04 -6.14 19.92
N THR A 355 -2.14 -7.04 20.32
CA THR A 355 -1.54 -8.03 19.43
C THR A 355 -2.33 -9.34 19.42
N VAL A 356 -2.60 -9.87 18.22
CA VAL A 356 -3.19 -11.19 17.96
C VAL A 356 -2.11 -12.08 17.34
N ASP A 357 -1.55 -12.94 18.17
CA ASP A 357 -0.38 -13.76 17.83
C ASP A 357 -0.48 -15.13 18.50
N ALA A 358 -1.49 -15.89 18.09
CA ALA A 358 -1.63 -17.27 18.46
C ALA A 358 -0.58 -18.14 17.74
N TYR A 359 -0.35 -19.34 18.27
CA TYR A 359 0.52 -20.33 17.64
C TYR A 359 0.00 -20.77 16.26
N ASP A 360 0.88 -21.16 15.35
CA ASP A 360 0.53 -21.52 13.95
C ASP A 360 -0.48 -22.68 13.83
N ASN A 361 -0.51 -23.58 14.82
CA ASN A 361 -1.45 -24.69 14.89
C ASN A 361 -2.69 -24.40 15.76
N ALA A 362 -2.83 -23.16 16.23
CA ALA A 362 -3.96 -22.66 16.97
C ALA A 362 -4.79 -21.71 16.10
N SER A 363 -5.95 -21.31 16.62
CA SER A 363 -6.83 -20.33 16.00
C SER A 363 -7.42 -19.47 17.11
N LEU A 364 -7.46 -18.15 16.97
CA LEU A 364 -8.17 -17.28 17.90
C LEU A 364 -9.49 -16.80 17.32
N THR A 365 -10.59 -17.02 18.03
CA THR A 365 -11.85 -16.34 17.73
C THR A 365 -12.07 -15.18 18.69
N ILE A 366 -12.22 -13.96 18.17
CA ILE A 366 -12.65 -12.79 18.93
C ILE A 366 -14.08 -12.45 18.52
N ASP A 367 -15.04 -12.69 19.42
CA ASP A 367 -16.47 -12.56 19.14
C ASP A 367 -17.10 -11.39 19.91
N GLY A 368 -17.07 -10.19 19.32
CA GLY A 368 -17.76 -9.02 19.86
C GLY A 368 -19.30 -9.15 19.90
N TYR A 369 -19.88 -10.05 19.09
CA TYR A 369 -21.32 -10.33 19.11
C TYR A 369 -21.76 -11.16 20.32
N SER A 370 -20.82 -11.72 21.08
CA SER A 370 -21.11 -12.40 22.35
C SER A 370 -21.56 -11.43 23.46
N GLN A 371 -21.23 -10.12 23.34
CA GLN A 371 -21.73 -9.11 24.25
C GLN A 371 -23.25 -9.02 24.17
N CYS A 372 -23.92 -8.96 25.33
CA CYS A 372 -25.37 -8.95 25.33
C CYS A 372 -25.96 -7.72 24.62
N ASN A 373 -27.07 -7.96 23.90
CA ASN A 373 -27.74 -7.02 23.01
C ASN A 373 -26.96 -6.66 21.74
N ALA A 374 -25.84 -7.33 21.45
CA ALA A 374 -25.21 -7.27 20.12
C ALA A 374 -25.94 -8.21 19.15
N SER A 375 -25.89 -7.89 17.86
CA SER A 375 -26.43 -8.76 16.81
C SER A 375 -25.74 -8.51 15.48
N ALA A 376 -25.40 -9.58 14.77
CA ALA A 376 -24.84 -9.49 13.43
C ALA A 376 -25.83 -8.89 12.42
N ASN A 377 -25.28 -8.32 11.35
CA ASN A 377 -26.12 -7.85 10.24
C ASN A 377 -26.90 -9.01 9.61
N SER A 378 -28.15 -8.75 9.24
CA SER A 378 -29.05 -9.72 8.60
C SER A 378 -29.60 -9.21 7.27
N GLN A 379 -29.23 -8.00 6.86
CA GLN A 379 -29.81 -7.30 5.72
C GLN A 379 -28.79 -7.17 4.58
N TRP A 380 -29.21 -7.49 3.35
CA TRP A 380 -28.34 -7.51 2.17
C TRP A 380 -27.99 -6.13 1.62
N ILE A 381 -28.89 -5.14 1.73
CA ILE A 381 -28.68 -3.80 1.13
C ILE A 381 -28.38 -2.78 2.23
N THR A 382 -29.29 -2.62 3.17
CA THR A 382 -29.03 -1.82 4.37
C THR A 382 -28.27 -2.67 5.37
N GLY A 383 -27.48 -2.07 6.26
CA GLY A 383 -26.92 -2.74 7.43
C GLY A 383 -27.79 -2.54 8.66
N ASN A 384 -27.89 -3.57 9.50
CA ASN A 384 -28.52 -3.50 10.82
C ASN A 384 -27.69 -4.19 11.91
N ALA A 385 -26.36 -4.25 11.74
CA ALA A 385 -25.48 -4.75 12.79
C ALA A 385 -25.61 -3.88 14.03
N VAL A 386 -25.70 -4.52 15.19
CA VAL A 386 -25.66 -3.86 16.50
C VAL A 386 -24.34 -4.21 17.14
N ILE A 387 -23.37 -3.31 16.99
CA ILE A 387 -22.06 -3.38 17.64
C ILE A 387 -22.19 -2.87 19.08
N LYS A 388 -21.64 -3.61 20.03
CA LYS A 388 -21.66 -3.28 21.47
C LYS A 388 -20.28 -3.14 22.11
N ILE A 389 -19.22 -3.53 21.40
CA ILE A 389 -17.84 -3.42 21.83
C ILE A 389 -17.11 -2.46 20.88
N GLU A 390 -16.66 -1.34 21.43
CA GLU A 390 -15.79 -0.38 20.77
C GLU A 390 -14.38 -0.50 21.36
N ILE A 391 -13.37 -0.53 20.49
CA ILE A 391 -11.95 -0.47 20.81
C ILE A 391 -11.45 0.86 20.26
N ARG A 392 -11.27 1.83 21.15
CA ARG A 392 -10.98 3.21 20.77
C ARG A 392 -9.55 3.58 21.15
N GLY A 393 -8.77 3.99 20.14
CA GLY A 393 -7.42 4.48 20.33
C GLY A 393 -7.35 5.91 20.84
N SER A 394 -6.12 6.36 21.07
CA SER A 394 -5.78 7.71 21.52
C SER A 394 -5.51 8.70 20.36
N ASN A 395 -5.58 8.24 19.10
CA ASN A 395 -5.14 8.97 17.90
C ASN A 395 -3.62 9.24 17.91
N ASP A 396 -2.83 8.29 18.39
CA ASP A 396 -1.36 8.28 18.32
C ASP A 396 -0.90 7.73 16.96
N ALA A 397 0.16 8.31 16.40
CA ALA A 397 0.64 8.02 15.04
C ALA A 397 1.35 6.67 14.89
N TYR A 398 1.57 5.95 15.99
CA TYR A 398 2.43 4.76 16.00
C TYR A 398 1.78 3.55 16.69
N GLU A 399 0.48 3.61 16.94
CA GLU A 399 -0.26 2.54 17.61
C GLU A 399 -1.38 2.00 16.73
N TYR A 400 -1.56 0.68 16.79
CA TYR A 400 -2.55 -0.06 16.00
C TYR A 400 -3.68 -0.53 16.91
N GLY A 401 -4.90 -0.56 16.37
CA GLY A 401 -6.05 -1.07 17.14
C GLY A 401 -5.95 -2.56 17.40
N LEU A 402 -5.97 -3.37 16.33
CA LEU A 402 -5.66 -4.79 16.38
C LEU A 402 -4.52 -5.09 15.42
N HIS A 403 -3.46 -5.73 15.91
CA HIS A 403 -2.31 -6.14 15.10
C HIS A 403 -2.29 -7.66 14.98
N VAL A 404 -2.64 -8.18 13.80
CA VAL A 404 -2.81 -9.61 13.51
C VAL A 404 -1.57 -10.15 12.81
N LEU A 405 -0.88 -11.04 13.51
CA LEU A 405 0.40 -11.62 13.10
C LEU A 405 0.33 -13.14 12.88
N SER A 406 -0.70 -13.77 13.43
CA SER A 406 -0.88 -15.22 13.44
C SER A 406 -1.92 -15.67 12.43
N PRO A 407 -1.96 -16.97 12.09
CA PRO A 407 -2.90 -17.48 11.11
C PRO A 407 -4.23 -17.91 11.74
N ASN A 408 -5.21 -18.24 10.88
CA ASN A 408 -6.46 -18.92 11.25
C ASN A 408 -7.36 -18.17 12.25
N ASN A 409 -7.23 -16.86 12.38
CA ASN A 409 -8.04 -16.10 13.34
C ASN A 409 -9.41 -15.73 12.78
N LEU A 410 -10.42 -15.64 13.65
CA LEU A 410 -11.74 -15.12 13.32
C LEU A 410 -12.05 -13.89 14.20
N ILE A 411 -12.10 -12.71 13.60
CA ILE A 411 -12.38 -11.46 14.32
C ILE A 411 -13.72 -10.90 13.83
N LYS A 412 -14.69 -10.75 14.74
CA LYS A 412 -16.04 -10.28 14.37
C LYS A 412 -16.75 -9.45 15.44
N GLY A 413 -17.66 -8.58 14.99
CA GLY A 413 -18.57 -7.85 15.86
C GLY A 413 -17.95 -6.73 16.69
N LEU A 414 -16.80 -6.20 16.25
CA LEU A 414 -16.09 -5.10 16.91
C LEU A 414 -16.24 -3.79 16.14
N SER A 415 -16.17 -2.68 16.85
CA SER A 415 -15.88 -1.36 16.27
C SER A 415 -14.48 -0.96 16.71
N VAL A 416 -13.56 -0.74 15.77
CA VAL A 416 -12.17 -0.35 16.04
C VAL A 416 -11.90 0.97 15.34
N TYR A 417 -11.53 2.01 16.09
CA TYR A 417 -11.40 3.36 15.52
C TYR A 417 -10.50 4.28 16.36
N ASN A 418 -10.06 5.40 15.75
CA ASN A 418 -9.20 6.42 16.36
C ASN A 418 -7.78 5.91 16.69
N TRP A 419 -7.27 5.00 15.87
CA TRP A 419 -5.89 4.54 15.83
C TRP A 419 -5.19 5.11 14.59
N HIS A 420 -3.86 4.96 14.51
CA HIS A 420 -3.16 5.10 13.23
C HIS A 420 -3.74 4.07 12.26
N ARG A 421 -3.49 2.77 12.47
CA ARG A 421 -4.22 1.71 11.76
C ARG A 421 -5.27 1.09 12.65
N GLN A 422 -6.51 1.04 12.20
CA GLN A 422 -7.57 0.45 13.04
C GLN A 422 -7.35 -1.05 13.18
N VAL A 423 -7.04 -1.72 12.07
CA VAL A 423 -6.57 -3.10 12.07
C VAL A 423 -5.43 -3.26 11.08
N GLN A 424 -4.40 -4.01 11.46
CA GLN A 424 -3.27 -4.35 10.61
C GLN A 424 -3.10 -5.87 10.58
N VAL A 425 -3.00 -6.44 9.37
CA VAL A 425 -2.71 -7.86 9.13
C VAL A 425 -1.36 -7.92 8.43
N MET A 426 -0.37 -8.54 9.06
CA MET A 426 1.02 -8.36 8.64
C MET A 426 1.87 -9.60 8.84
N GLY A 427 2.75 -9.84 7.88
CA GLY A 427 3.74 -10.92 7.94
C GLY A 427 3.23 -12.20 7.30
N SER A 428 4.17 -13.04 6.87
CA SER A 428 3.86 -14.33 6.23
C SER A 428 3.11 -15.32 7.13
N ARG A 429 3.13 -15.15 8.45
CA ARG A 429 2.29 -15.91 9.40
C ARG A 429 0.84 -15.43 9.45
N ALA A 430 0.54 -14.23 8.99
CA ALA A 430 -0.81 -13.69 8.99
C ALA A 430 -1.58 -14.17 7.76
N HIS A 431 -1.96 -15.45 7.78
CA HIS A 431 -2.73 -16.08 6.71
C HIS A 431 -3.97 -16.84 7.20
N ASP A 432 -4.90 -17.13 6.29
CA ASP A 432 -6.18 -17.79 6.61
C ASP A 432 -7.01 -17.05 7.69
N ASN A 433 -6.77 -15.74 7.90
CA ASN A 433 -7.54 -14.95 8.85
C ASN A 433 -8.86 -14.51 8.23
N THR A 434 -9.93 -14.48 9.04
CA THR A 434 -11.24 -13.97 8.66
C THR A 434 -11.62 -12.77 9.52
N LEU A 435 -11.73 -11.60 8.90
CA LEU A 435 -12.24 -10.38 9.54
C LEU A 435 -13.62 -10.11 8.99
N GLN A 436 -14.68 -10.28 9.80
CA GLN A 436 -16.05 -10.20 9.31
C GLN A 436 -17.00 -9.48 10.27
N GLY A 437 -17.95 -8.72 9.73
CA GLY A 437 -18.99 -8.06 10.55
C GLY A 437 -18.45 -6.99 11.50
N ASN A 438 -17.31 -6.36 11.19
CA ASN A 438 -16.68 -5.31 12.00
C ASN A 438 -16.89 -3.90 11.44
N PHE A 439 -16.79 -2.89 12.29
CA PHE A 439 -16.70 -1.48 11.88
C PHE A 439 -15.27 -0.99 12.09
N LEU A 440 -14.56 -0.66 11.01
CA LEU A 440 -13.16 -0.27 11.01
C LEU A 440 -13.07 1.20 10.60
N GLY A 441 -12.62 2.07 11.51
CA GLY A 441 -12.49 3.51 11.30
C GLY A 441 -13.65 4.34 11.85
N THR A 442 -14.69 3.69 12.35
CA THR A 442 -15.84 4.39 12.92
C THR A 442 -16.43 3.69 14.14
N ASN A 443 -17.16 4.47 14.94
CA ASN A 443 -17.83 4.04 16.16
C ASN A 443 -19.10 3.22 15.86
N ALA A 444 -19.69 2.58 16.89
CA ALA A 444 -20.88 1.73 16.75
C ALA A 444 -22.10 2.48 16.19
N ALA A 445 -22.13 3.81 16.29
CA ALA A 445 -23.18 4.66 15.73
C ALA A 445 -22.98 5.04 14.24
N ASN A 446 -21.85 4.67 13.61
CA ASN A 446 -21.41 5.15 12.29
C ASN A 446 -21.44 6.69 12.15
N THR A 447 -20.88 7.39 13.13
CA THR A 447 -20.80 8.86 13.16
C THR A 447 -19.38 9.40 13.32
N PHE A 448 -18.44 8.58 13.79
CA PHE A 448 -17.05 8.99 13.94
C PHE A 448 -16.37 9.07 12.57
N VAL A 449 -15.60 10.14 12.38
CA VAL A 449 -14.67 10.37 11.25
C VAL A 449 -13.39 10.92 11.85
N GLN A 450 -12.26 10.32 11.51
CA GLN A 450 -10.95 10.79 11.91
C GLN A 450 -10.63 12.10 11.19
N SER A 451 -10.26 13.13 11.96
CA SER A 451 -10.14 14.51 11.46
C SER A 451 -8.70 15.00 11.36
N ALA A 452 -7.71 14.09 11.37
CA ALA A 452 -6.29 14.42 11.45
C ALA A 452 -5.50 13.90 10.24
N PRO A 453 -5.53 14.58 9.07
CA PRO A 453 -4.92 14.13 7.81
C PRO A 453 -3.37 14.03 7.83
N THR A 454 -2.74 14.04 9.00
CA THR A 454 -1.29 13.94 9.20
C THR A 454 -0.86 12.62 9.81
N LEU A 455 -1.80 11.70 10.08
CA LEU A 455 -1.50 10.45 10.78
C LEU A 455 -1.41 9.24 9.87
N GLU A 456 -1.67 9.36 8.57
CA GLU A 456 -1.68 8.21 7.68
C GLU A 456 -2.61 7.08 8.19
N GLY A 457 -3.82 7.40 8.64
CA GLY A 457 -4.65 6.46 9.37
C GLY A 457 -5.57 5.63 8.50
N GLU A 458 -5.15 4.40 8.16
CA GLU A 458 -5.93 3.46 7.34
C GLU A 458 -6.97 2.68 8.16
N GLY A 459 -8.07 2.29 7.51
CA GLY A 459 -9.10 1.44 8.10
C GLY A 459 -8.61 0.02 8.37
N LEU A 460 -8.12 -0.63 7.33
CA LEU A 460 -7.51 -1.95 7.39
C LEU A 460 -6.30 -1.98 6.47
N ARG A 461 -5.14 -2.35 6.98
CA ARG A 461 -3.92 -2.55 6.19
C ARG A 461 -3.52 -4.02 6.17
N ILE A 462 -3.33 -4.58 4.99
CA ILE A 462 -2.82 -5.95 4.78
C ILE A 462 -1.47 -5.81 4.10
N GLN A 463 -0.41 -6.28 4.74
CA GLN A 463 0.92 -6.04 4.19
C GLN A 463 1.94 -7.13 4.49
N ILE A 464 3.07 -7.03 3.82
CA ILE A 464 4.29 -7.79 4.15
C ILE A 464 4.02 -9.30 4.07
N ASN A 465 3.78 -9.77 2.86
CA ASN A 465 3.51 -11.16 2.52
C ASN A 465 2.35 -11.79 3.30
N ALA A 466 1.51 -11.03 4.00
CA ALA A 466 0.25 -11.55 4.52
C ALA A 466 -0.55 -12.11 3.34
N HIS A 467 -1.15 -13.28 3.48
CA HIS A 467 -1.76 -13.98 2.35
C HIS A 467 -2.99 -14.80 2.72
N ASP A 468 -3.81 -15.18 1.74
CA ASP A 468 -4.98 -16.05 1.95
C ASP A 468 -5.97 -15.54 3.04
N ASN A 469 -6.01 -14.23 3.32
CA ASN A 469 -6.94 -13.67 4.29
C ASN A 469 -8.30 -13.36 3.65
N LEU A 470 -9.38 -13.59 4.39
CA LEU A 470 -10.74 -13.25 4.00
C LEU A 470 -11.24 -12.01 4.77
N ILE A 471 -11.43 -10.92 4.05
CA ILE A 471 -12.05 -9.70 4.59
C ILE A 471 -13.50 -9.63 4.15
N GLY A 472 -14.38 -9.88 5.11
CA GLY A 472 -15.82 -9.93 4.96
C GLY A 472 -16.29 -11.37 4.72
N GLY A 473 -17.08 -11.58 3.65
CA GLY A 473 -17.59 -12.90 3.29
C GLY A 473 -18.96 -12.86 2.62
N THR A 474 -19.46 -14.03 2.19
CA THR A 474 -20.60 -14.12 1.25
C THR A 474 -21.98 -13.92 1.88
N THR A 475 -22.07 -13.64 3.18
CA THR A 475 -23.34 -13.51 3.91
C THR A 475 -23.53 -12.10 4.45
N PRO A 476 -24.76 -11.62 4.70
CA PRO A 476 -24.98 -10.29 5.28
C PRO A 476 -24.23 -10.07 6.60
N ALA A 477 -24.15 -11.10 7.43
CA ALA A 477 -23.49 -11.06 8.74
C ALA A 477 -21.98 -10.81 8.64
N ALA A 478 -21.38 -11.15 7.50
CA ALA A 478 -19.95 -11.02 7.29
C ALA A 478 -19.51 -9.61 6.87
N ARG A 479 -20.45 -8.73 6.47
CA ARG A 479 -20.13 -7.39 5.96
C ARG A 479 -19.37 -6.54 6.97
N ASN A 480 -18.15 -6.13 6.61
CA ASN A 480 -17.48 -5.05 7.33
C ASN A 480 -17.91 -3.68 6.80
N ILE A 481 -17.83 -2.69 7.68
CA ILE A 481 -17.94 -1.27 7.37
C ILE A 481 -16.57 -0.64 7.57
N ILE A 482 -15.94 -0.16 6.51
CA ILE A 482 -14.58 0.37 6.51
C ILE A 482 -14.66 1.84 6.09
N ALA A 483 -14.77 2.73 7.08
CA ALA A 483 -15.24 4.08 6.85
C ALA A 483 -14.80 5.03 7.97
N GLY A 484 -14.68 6.32 7.67
CA GLY A 484 -14.32 7.35 8.65
C GLY A 484 -12.81 7.44 8.92
N ASN A 485 -11.97 6.89 8.04
CA ASN A 485 -10.51 6.93 8.14
C ASN A 485 -9.94 8.22 7.51
N ASP A 486 -8.76 8.66 7.93
CA ASP A 486 -8.13 9.88 7.39
C ASP A 486 -7.14 9.63 6.25
N GLN A 487 -6.89 8.35 5.91
CA GLN A 487 -6.39 7.88 4.61
C GLN A 487 -7.39 6.90 3.99
N ASP A 488 -6.90 5.75 3.54
CA ASP A 488 -7.61 4.76 2.77
C ASP A 488 -8.53 3.93 3.65
N GLY A 489 -9.57 3.38 3.03
CA GLY A 489 -10.40 2.39 3.68
C GLY A 489 -9.61 1.11 3.90
N LEU A 490 -9.24 0.47 2.79
CA LEU A 490 -8.47 -0.75 2.74
C LEU A 490 -7.18 -0.49 1.96
N ASP A 491 -6.05 -0.82 2.57
CA ASP A 491 -4.72 -0.66 1.99
C ASP A 491 -4.01 -2.02 1.93
N MET A 492 -3.45 -2.36 0.78
CA MET A 492 -2.87 -3.66 0.46
C MET A 492 -1.49 -3.48 -0.17
N GLU A 493 -0.43 -3.77 0.60
CA GLU A 493 0.96 -3.56 0.17
C GLU A 493 1.79 -4.85 0.26
N ASN A 494 2.41 -5.27 -0.85
CA ASN A 494 3.23 -6.49 -0.88
C ASN A 494 2.52 -7.70 -0.24
N THR A 495 1.32 -8.02 -0.72
CA THR A 495 0.44 -9.04 -0.14
C THR A 495 -0.17 -9.90 -1.24
N GLU A 496 -0.52 -11.17 -0.96
CA GLU A 496 -1.00 -12.07 -2.00
C GLU A 496 -2.20 -12.94 -1.67
N ALA A 497 -2.98 -13.31 -2.70
CA ALA A 497 -4.07 -14.27 -2.60
C ALA A 497 -5.17 -13.94 -1.56
N ASN A 498 -5.30 -12.68 -1.13
CA ASN A 498 -6.37 -12.28 -0.21
C ASN A 498 -7.70 -12.10 -0.94
N VAL A 499 -8.79 -12.30 -0.22
CA VAL A 499 -10.15 -12.22 -0.73
C VAL A 499 -10.94 -11.17 0.03
N ILE A 500 -11.42 -10.16 -0.69
CA ILE A 500 -12.18 -9.03 -0.13
C ILE A 500 -13.62 -9.11 -0.64
N HIS A 501 -14.57 -9.46 0.21
CA HIS A 501 -15.96 -9.69 -0.18
C HIS A 501 -16.97 -8.97 0.71
N ASN A 502 -18.01 -8.38 0.09
CA ASN A 502 -19.18 -7.81 0.78
C ASN A 502 -18.85 -6.76 1.83
N ASN A 503 -17.87 -5.90 1.55
CA ASN A 503 -17.54 -4.78 2.43
C ASN A 503 -18.19 -3.48 1.92
N TYR A 504 -18.59 -2.61 2.85
CA TYR A 504 -18.94 -1.22 2.54
C TYR A 504 -17.78 -0.32 2.91
N VAL A 505 -17.22 0.36 1.91
CA VAL A 505 -16.02 1.17 2.04
C VAL A 505 -16.36 2.62 1.73
N GLY A 506 -16.21 3.50 2.73
CA GLY A 506 -16.53 4.94 2.65
C GLY A 506 -17.97 5.32 3.02
N LEU A 507 -18.79 4.35 3.45
CA LEU A 507 -20.21 4.53 3.72
C LEU A 507 -20.60 4.15 5.16
N LYS A 508 -21.74 4.67 5.61
CA LYS A 508 -22.41 4.13 6.80
C LYS A 508 -22.92 2.72 6.56
N GLN A 509 -23.16 1.94 7.62
CA GLN A 509 -23.74 0.60 7.49
C GLN A 509 -25.04 0.56 6.71
N THR A 510 -25.86 1.61 6.80
CA THR A 510 -27.14 1.75 6.10
C THR A 510 -26.97 1.88 4.58
N GLY A 511 -25.78 2.23 4.10
CA GLY A 511 -25.48 2.43 2.68
C GLY A 511 -26.16 3.66 2.08
N ASP A 512 -26.65 4.59 2.90
CA ASP A 512 -27.44 5.76 2.47
C ASP A 512 -26.74 7.11 2.58
N ALA A 513 -25.58 7.15 3.23
CA ALA A 513 -24.79 8.35 3.40
C ALA A 513 -23.29 8.02 3.43
N HIS A 514 -22.50 8.97 2.99
CA HIS A 514 -21.05 8.93 3.10
C HIS A 514 -20.62 8.93 4.57
N LEU A 515 -19.51 8.28 4.81
CA LEU A 515 -18.69 8.39 5.99
C LEU A 515 -17.25 8.26 5.51
N TYR A 516 -16.75 9.35 4.94
CA TYR A 516 -15.56 9.36 4.09
C TYR A 516 -14.36 8.68 4.75
N ASN A 517 -13.72 7.79 4.01
CA ASN A 517 -12.27 7.67 4.06
C ASN A 517 -11.72 8.89 3.30
N LEU A 518 -10.74 9.62 3.84
CA LEU A 518 -10.32 10.90 3.25
C LEU A 518 -9.41 10.74 2.03
N ALA A 519 -8.78 9.57 1.86
CA ALA A 519 -8.08 9.19 0.64
C ALA A 519 -8.95 8.21 -0.17
N ASP A 520 -8.36 7.12 -0.64
CA ASP A 520 -8.94 6.17 -1.57
C ASP A 520 -9.81 5.15 -0.83
N GLY A 521 -10.73 4.51 -1.56
CA GLY A 521 -11.53 3.45 -0.96
C GLY A 521 -10.68 2.22 -0.68
N VAL A 522 -10.08 1.70 -1.75
CA VAL A 522 -9.20 0.54 -1.74
C VAL A 522 -7.93 0.93 -2.51
N ASP A 523 -6.76 0.83 -1.88
CA ASP A 523 -5.45 0.93 -2.53
C ASP A 523 -4.79 -0.46 -2.58
N VAL A 524 -4.25 -0.81 -3.75
CA VAL A 524 -3.53 -2.07 -4.01
C VAL A 524 -2.20 -1.71 -4.63
N ALA A 525 -1.13 -1.83 -3.84
CA ALA A 525 0.14 -1.17 -4.11
C ALA A 525 1.35 -2.04 -3.74
N GLU A 526 2.54 -1.52 -4.04
CA GLU A 526 3.85 -2.00 -3.57
C GLU A 526 4.08 -3.50 -3.74
N GLY A 527 3.72 -4.07 -4.89
CA GLY A 527 3.94 -5.50 -5.16
C GLY A 527 2.81 -6.43 -4.74
N ALA A 528 1.65 -5.89 -4.32
CA ALA A 528 0.48 -6.71 -4.01
C ALA A 528 0.02 -7.50 -5.24
N ALA A 529 -0.17 -8.82 -5.10
CA ALA A 529 -0.39 -9.70 -6.24
C ALA A 529 -1.49 -10.74 -6.03
N ASN A 530 -2.18 -11.12 -7.11
CA ASN A 530 -3.17 -12.22 -7.09
C ASN A 530 -4.32 -12.05 -6.07
N ASN A 531 -4.64 -10.82 -5.67
CA ASN A 531 -5.74 -10.56 -4.74
C ASN A 531 -7.09 -10.50 -5.48
N LEU A 532 -8.16 -10.93 -4.81
CA LEU A 532 -9.52 -10.92 -5.34
C LEU A 532 -10.40 -9.93 -4.58
N ILE A 533 -10.71 -8.80 -5.22
CA ILE A 533 -11.57 -7.74 -4.69
C ILE A 533 -12.95 -7.85 -5.36
N GLY A 534 -13.91 -8.38 -4.60
CA GLY A 534 -15.28 -8.63 -5.06
C GLY A 534 -15.45 -10.03 -5.65
N GLY A 535 -16.59 -10.28 -6.28
CA GLY A 535 -16.90 -11.59 -6.87
C GLY A 535 -18.09 -11.56 -7.81
N LEU A 536 -18.34 -12.68 -8.50
CA LEU A 536 -19.44 -12.80 -9.45
C LEU A 536 -20.78 -12.99 -8.74
N ASN A 537 -20.76 -13.55 -7.53
CA ASN A 537 -21.98 -13.73 -6.77
C ASN A 537 -22.36 -12.40 -6.10
N PRO A 538 -23.65 -12.08 -6.01
CA PRO A 538 -24.08 -10.82 -5.43
C PRO A 538 -23.68 -10.64 -3.95
N GLY A 539 -23.52 -11.74 -3.21
CA GLY A 539 -23.01 -11.73 -1.84
C GLY A 539 -21.50 -11.52 -1.72
N GLU A 540 -20.74 -11.45 -2.81
CA GLU A 540 -19.29 -11.20 -2.81
C GLU A 540 -18.96 -9.74 -3.13
N ARG A 541 -19.92 -8.99 -3.70
CA ARG A 541 -19.78 -7.60 -4.17
C ARG A 541 -19.39 -6.63 -3.06
N ASN A 542 -18.29 -5.91 -3.22
CA ASN A 542 -18.01 -4.73 -2.40
C ASN A 542 -18.75 -3.50 -2.92
N VAL A 543 -19.06 -2.57 -2.01
CA VAL A 543 -19.58 -1.23 -2.33
C VAL A 543 -18.55 -0.21 -1.89
N ILE A 544 -17.88 0.42 -2.86
CA ILE A 544 -16.73 1.30 -2.68
C ILE A 544 -17.13 2.69 -3.16
N SER A 545 -17.57 3.52 -2.22
CA SER A 545 -18.35 4.72 -2.53
C SER A 545 -18.25 5.72 -1.39
N GLY A 546 -18.33 7.02 -1.71
CA GLY A 546 -18.22 8.05 -0.68
C GLY A 546 -16.81 8.19 -0.11
N ASN A 547 -15.75 7.89 -0.87
CA ASN A 547 -14.36 8.15 -0.49
C ASN A 547 -13.87 9.53 -0.95
N GLY A 548 -12.79 10.00 -0.33
CA GLY A 548 -12.26 11.36 -0.48
C GLY A 548 -11.44 11.57 -1.75
N ARG A 549 -10.94 10.48 -2.35
CA ARG A 549 -10.24 10.42 -3.63
C ARG A 549 -10.88 9.37 -4.55
N ASP A 550 -10.11 8.44 -5.10
CA ASP A 550 -10.56 7.42 -6.02
C ASP A 550 -11.34 6.33 -5.25
N GLY A 551 -12.15 5.57 -5.97
CA GLY A 551 -12.77 4.38 -5.41
C GLY A 551 -11.73 3.30 -5.18
N ILE A 552 -11.03 2.94 -6.26
CA ILE A 552 -9.99 1.90 -6.28
C ILE A 552 -8.75 2.48 -6.95
N GLU A 553 -7.61 2.36 -6.29
CA GLU A 553 -6.29 2.65 -6.82
C GLU A 553 -5.48 1.35 -6.95
N ILE A 554 -4.72 1.25 -8.05
CA ILE A 554 -3.83 0.13 -8.37
C ILE A 554 -2.51 0.76 -8.80
N SER A 555 -1.51 0.68 -7.93
CA SER A 555 -0.36 1.59 -8.00
C SER A 555 0.97 0.94 -7.60
N HIS A 556 2.01 1.76 -7.66
CA HIS A 556 3.33 1.54 -7.06
C HIS A 556 3.97 0.17 -7.36
N ASP A 557 4.67 0.05 -8.49
CA ASP A 557 5.57 -1.06 -8.88
C ASP A 557 4.99 -2.08 -9.89
N THR A 558 5.89 -2.63 -10.71
CA THR A 558 5.56 -3.67 -11.70
C THR A 558 5.18 -5.03 -11.07
N GLY A 559 5.50 -5.25 -9.80
CA GLY A 559 5.09 -6.41 -9.02
C GLY A 559 3.63 -6.37 -8.60
N THR A 560 2.96 -5.20 -8.66
CA THR A 560 1.52 -5.09 -8.41
C THR A 560 0.75 -5.64 -9.61
N GLN A 561 0.48 -6.95 -9.60
CA GLN A 561 -0.02 -7.69 -10.76
C GLN A 561 -0.94 -8.86 -10.42
N GLY A 562 -1.74 -9.31 -11.39
CA GLY A 562 -2.63 -10.46 -11.22
C GLY A 562 -3.81 -10.19 -10.29
N ASN A 563 -4.02 -8.95 -9.84
CA ASN A 563 -5.14 -8.60 -8.98
C ASN A 563 -6.43 -8.51 -9.81
N GLN A 564 -7.52 -8.99 -9.23
CA GLN A 564 -8.83 -9.05 -9.87
C GLN A 564 -9.85 -8.21 -9.09
N PHE A 565 -10.44 -7.24 -9.76
CA PHE A 565 -11.49 -6.38 -9.23
C PHE A 565 -12.78 -6.72 -9.96
N VAL A 566 -13.63 -7.53 -9.34
CA VAL A 566 -14.78 -8.14 -10.00
C VAL A 566 -16.10 -7.85 -9.31
N GLY A 567 -17.09 -7.46 -10.10
CA GLY A 567 -18.48 -7.41 -9.62
C GLY A 567 -18.75 -6.32 -8.59
N ASN A 568 -17.86 -5.35 -8.39
CA ASN A 568 -17.98 -4.29 -7.40
C ASN A 568 -18.94 -3.18 -7.83
N PHE A 569 -19.43 -2.43 -6.85
CA PHE A 569 -20.11 -1.14 -7.04
C PHE A 569 -19.17 0.00 -6.64
N VAL A 570 -18.86 0.88 -7.59
CA VAL A 570 -17.90 1.97 -7.42
C VAL A 570 -18.57 3.31 -7.73
N GLY A 571 -18.74 4.15 -6.72
CA GLY A 571 -19.41 5.47 -6.83
C GLY A 571 -20.94 5.44 -6.71
N VAL A 572 -21.52 4.27 -6.41
CA VAL A 572 -22.96 4.07 -6.24
C VAL A 572 -23.28 3.41 -4.90
N ARG A 573 -24.51 3.59 -4.45
CA ARG A 573 -25.04 2.97 -3.23
C ARG A 573 -25.23 1.45 -3.41
N PRO A 574 -25.42 0.70 -2.32
CA PRO A 574 -25.68 -0.74 -2.39
C PRO A 574 -26.98 -1.12 -3.11
N ASP A 575 -27.87 -0.15 -3.37
CA ASP A 575 -29.06 -0.35 -4.21
C ASP A 575 -28.72 -0.46 -5.71
N GLY A 576 -27.46 -0.26 -6.10
CA GLY A 576 -26.93 -0.33 -7.46
C GLY A 576 -27.44 0.75 -8.41
N THR A 577 -28.22 1.71 -7.91
CA THR A 577 -28.98 2.65 -8.77
C THR A 577 -28.88 4.11 -8.33
N THR A 578 -28.51 4.37 -7.08
CA THR A 578 -28.37 5.73 -6.55
C THR A 578 -26.89 6.11 -6.45
N SER A 579 -26.53 7.30 -6.96
CA SER A 579 -25.17 7.83 -6.82
C SER A 579 -24.81 8.12 -5.37
N LEU A 580 -23.57 7.80 -5.01
CA LEU A 580 -22.90 8.32 -3.83
C LEU A 580 -21.39 8.43 -4.17
N PRO A 581 -20.94 9.56 -4.71
CA PRO A 581 -19.67 9.67 -5.42
C PRO A 581 -18.46 9.37 -4.54
N ASN A 582 -17.49 8.64 -5.09
CA ASN A 582 -16.08 8.92 -4.75
C ASN A 582 -15.71 10.28 -5.37
N ARG A 583 -14.88 11.08 -4.70
CA ARG A 583 -14.67 12.49 -5.09
C ARG A 583 -13.73 12.69 -6.27
N ASP A 584 -12.91 11.70 -6.57
CA ASP A 584 -12.06 11.67 -7.77
C ASP A 584 -12.52 10.52 -8.67
N ARG A 585 -11.66 9.62 -9.12
CA ARG A 585 -12.01 8.59 -10.12
C ARG A 585 -12.79 7.44 -9.52
N GLY A 586 -13.39 6.64 -10.40
CA GLY A 586 -13.87 5.32 -10.01
C GLY A 586 -12.69 4.38 -9.75
N VAL A 587 -11.88 4.13 -10.77
CA VAL A 587 -10.73 3.21 -10.73
C VAL A 587 -9.51 3.83 -11.40
N THR A 588 -8.33 3.69 -10.80
CA THR A 588 -7.07 4.18 -11.38
C THR A 588 -6.02 3.08 -11.42
N PHE A 589 -5.33 2.99 -12.55
CA PHE A 589 -4.09 2.25 -12.72
C PHE A 589 -2.96 3.26 -12.92
N GLU A 590 -1.93 3.22 -12.08
CA GLU A 590 -0.76 4.08 -12.24
C GLU A 590 0.58 3.41 -11.91
N ASP A 591 1.68 4.13 -12.10
CA ASP A 591 3.02 3.71 -11.66
C ASP A 591 3.48 2.33 -12.13
N SER A 592 3.28 2.05 -13.42
CA SER A 592 3.77 0.86 -14.14
C SER A 592 3.14 -0.47 -13.73
N VAL A 593 2.01 -0.47 -13.02
CA VAL A 593 1.25 -1.70 -12.75
C VAL A 593 0.83 -2.41 -14.03
N ASN A 594 0.76 -3.74 -13.98
CA ASN A 594 0.52 -4.58 -15.15
C ASN A 594 -0.20 -5.88 -14.82
N HIS A 595 -0.85 -6.50 -15.82
CA HIS A 595 -1.60 -7.76 -15.69
C HIS A 595 -2.65 -7.77 -14.57
N ASN A 596 -3.31 -6.64 -14.33
CA ASN A 596 -4.45 -6.55 -13.41
C ASN A 596 -5.76 -6.49 -14.20
N ASP A 597 -6.81 -7.10 -13.64
CA ASP A 597 -8.11 -7.26 -14.30
C ASP A 597 -9.21 -6.50 -13.54
N VAL A 598 -9.88 -5.57 -14.20
CA VAL A 598 -11.07 -4.90 -13.68
C VAL A 598 -12.27 -5.29 -14.53
N TYR A 599 -13.19 -6.09 -13.99
CA TYR A 599 -14.31 -6.61 -14.78
C TYR A 599 -15.65 -6.77 -14.08
N ARG A 600 -16.75 -6.67 -14.85
CA ARG A 600 -18.14 -6.82 -14.35
C ARG A 600 -18.50 -5.87 -13.21
N ASN A 601 -17.81 -4.76 -13.09
CA ASN A 601 -18.11 -3.72 -12.10
C ASN A 601 -19.18 -2.75 -12.63
N VAL A 602 -19.84 -2.06 -11.71
CA VAL A 602 -20.58 -0.82 -12.00
C VAL A 602 -19.74 0.35 -11.49
N ILE A 603 -19.25 1.18 -12.42
CA ILE A 603 -18.35 2.30 -12.16
C ILE A 603 -19.05 3.57 -12.64
N ALA A 604 -19.79 4.21 -11.73
CA ALA A 604 -20.74 5.25 -12.10
C ALA A 604 -20.89 6.30 -11.01
N GLY A 605 -21.21 7.53 -11.41
CA GLY A 605 -21.46 8.62 -10.48
C GLY A 605 -20.23 9.09 -9.69
N ASN A 606 -18.99 8.76 -10.10
CA ASN A 606 -17.78 9.27 -9.45
C ASN A 606 -17.52 10.75 -9.80
N GLY A 607 -16.66 11.41 -9.04
CA GLY A 607 -16.37 12.84 -9.16
C GLY A 607 -15.52 13.22 -10.38
N GLY A 608 -14.61 12.33 -10.78
CA GLY A 608 -13.69 12.42 -11.91
C GLY A 608 -13.95 11.36 -12.98
N ASP A 609 -12.90 10.93 -13.69
CA ASP A 609 -13.01 9.88 -14.72
C ASP A 609 -13.58 8.58 -14.14
N GLY A 610 -14.28 7.79 -14.95
CA GLY A 610 -14.72 6.45 -14.54
C GLY A 610 -13.53 5.55 -14.25
N VAL A 611 -12.66 5.38 -15.24
CA VAL A 611 -11.42 4.62 -15.15
C VAL A 611 -10.25 5.42 -15.74
N ARG A 612 -9.08 5.43 -15.09
CA ARG A 612 -7.87 6.04 -15.62
C ARG A 612 -6.71 5.04 -15.74
N PHE A 613 -5.98 5.10 -16.84
CA PHE A 613 -4.68 4.46 -17.04
C PHE A 613 -3.60 5.54 -17.18
N TYR A 614 -2.63 5.54 -16.28
CA TYR A 614 -1.56 6.54 -16.22
C TYR A 614 -0.18 5.88 -16.08
N THR A 615 0.59 5.80 -17.17
CA THR A 615 1.92 5.16 -17.19
C THR A 615 1.88 3.65 -16.89
N VAL A 616 0.96 2.91 -17.52
CA VAL A 616 0.73 1.48 -17.21
C VAL A 616 0.60 0.59 -18.45
N PHE A 617 0.77 -0.72 -18.29
CA PHE A 617 0.78 -1.64 -19.42
C PHE A 617 0.20 -3.02 -19.15
N ASN A 618 -0.29 -3.70 -20.19
CA ASN A 618 -0.82 -5.07 -20.12
C ASN A 618 -1.92 -5.29 -19.07
N ASN A 619 -2.72 -4.28 -18.75
CA ASN A 619 -3.88 -4.44 -17.87
C ASN A 619 -5.16 -4.69 -18.67
N GLU A 620 -6.15 -5.33 -18.07
CA GLU A 620 -7.44 -5.62 -18.70
C GLU A 620 -8.61 -4.91 -18.01
N LEU A 621 -9.45 -4.26 -18.81
CA LEU A 621 -10.71 -3.67 -18.39
C LEU A 621 -11.83 -4.25 -19.26
N TYR A 622 -12.69 -5.10 -18.69
CA TYR A 622 -13.71 -5.76 -19.50
C TYR A 622 -15.05 -6.04 -18.83
N ASP A 623 -16.12 -6.18 -19.62
CA ASP A 623 -17.47 -6.47 -19.13
C ASP A 623 -18.01 -5.46 -18.08
N ASN A 624 -17.46 -4.24 -17.99
CA ASN A 624 -17.90 -3.24 -17.00
C ASN A 624 -19.04 -2.35 -17.52
N TYR A 625 -19.84 -1.84 -16.58
CA TYR A 625 -20.79 -0.76 -16.78
C TYR A 625 -20.17 0.55 -16.30
N ILE A 626 -19.84 1.46 -17.21
CA ILE A 626 -19.14 2.71 -16.91
C ILE A 626 -20.04 3.89 -17.29
N GLY A 627 -20.39 4.73 -16.31
CA GLY A 627 -21.33 5.85 -16.48
C GLY A 627 -22.80 5.42 -16.67
N VAL A 628 -23.07 4.13 -16.55
CA VAL A 628 -24.40 3.52 -16.65
C VAL A 628 -24.65 2.54 -15.54
N LEU A 629 -25.93 2.37 -15.22
CA LEU A 629 -26.43 1.40 -14.26
C LEU A 629 -27.36 0.45 -15.00
N PRO A 630 -27.13 -0.85 -14.95
CA PRO A 630 -28.10 -1.78 -15.50
C PRO A 630 -29.39 -1.82 -14.68
N THR A 631 -30.53 -1.52 -15.32
CA THR A 631 -31.86 -1.67 -14.71
C THR A 631 -32.14 -3.16 -14.49
N GLY A 632 -32.62 -3.51 -13.31
CA GLY A 632 -32.89 -4.91 -12.98
C GLY A 632 -31.67 -5.70 -12.48
N ILE A 633 -30.50 -5.06 -12.32
CA ILE A 633 -29.52 -5.54 -11.32
C ILE A 633 -30.07 -5.13 -9.96
N GLY A 634 -31.02 -5.93 -9.49
CA GLY A 634 -31.17 -6.07 -8.05
C GLY A 634 -29.87 -6.66 -7.48
N PRO A 635 -29.67 -6.60 -6.16
CA PRO A 635 -28.52 -7.19 -5.49
C PRO A 635 -28.46 -8.72 -5.57
N LEU A 636 -29.17 -9.38 -6.52
CA LEU A 636 -29.25 -10.82 -6.62
C LEU A 636 -29.30 -11.46 -8.03
N ASP A 637 -29.49 -10.76 -9.16
CA ASP A 637 -29.33 -11.33 -10.52
C ASP A 637 -29.67 -10.30 -11.61
N VAL A 638 -29.08 -10.46 -12.80
CA VAL A 638 -29.39 -9.68 -14.01
C VAL A 638 -30.70 -10.19 -14.62
N VAL A 639 -31.79 -9.42 -14.52
CA VAL A 639 -33.01 -9.67 -15.33
C VAL A 639 -33.35 -8.40 -16.13
N PRO A 640 -33.38 -8.47 -17.47
CA PRO A 640 -33.85 -7.35 -18.30
C PRO A 640 -35.36 -7.12 -18.06
N LEU A 641 -35.75 -5.89 -17.71
CA LEU A 641 -37.15 -5.48 -17.71
C LEU A 641 -37.55 -4.92 -19.09
N PRO A 642 -38.76 -5.24 -19.62
CA PRO A 642 -39.23 -4.68 -20.88
C PRO A 642 -39.71 -3.24 -20.67
N GLY A 643 -39.11 -2.27 -21.38
CA GLY A 643 -39.67 -0.91 -21.52
C GLY A 643 -38.70 0.27 -21.49
N THR A 644 -37.42 0.07 -21.20
CA THR A 644 -36.33 1.00 -21.58
C THR A 644 -35.64 0.39 -22.79
N GLU A 645 -35.30 1.17 -23.83
CA GLU A 645 -34.93 0.57 -25.12
C GLU A 645 -33.70 -0.37 -25.04
N ASP A 646 -32.89 -0.32 -23.96
CA ASP A 646 -31.77 -1.24 -23.69
C ASP A 646 -31.59 -1.71 -22.22
N GLY A 647 -32.49 -1.39 -21.28
CA GLY A 647 -32.36 -1.89 -19.90
C GLY A 647 -31.28 -1.20 -19.03
N LEU A 648 -30.86 0.03 -19.33
CA LEU A 648 -29.79 0.77 -18.62
C LEU A 648 -30.27 2.17 -18.18
N LEU A 649 -29.79 2.68 -17.03
CA LEU A 649 -29.97 4.05 -16.51
C LEU A 649 -28.67 4.84 -16.65
N ALA A 650 -28.79 6.12 -17.00
CA ALA A 650 -27.66 7.03 -17.04
C ALA A 650 -27.23 7.45 -15.63
N LEU A 651 -25.96 7.28 -15.31
CA LEU A 651 -25.33 7.89 -14.13
C LEU A 651 -23.86 8.18 -14.41
N PRO A 652 -23.57 9.31 -15.06
CA PRO A 652 -22.22 9.57 -15.54
C PRO A 652 -21.21 9.82 -14.43
N ASN A 653 -19.97 9.44 -14.69
CA ASN A 653 -18.81 9.91 -13.92
C ASN A 653 -18.49 11.37 -14.28
N GLY A 654 -17.58 12.01 -13.55
CA GLY A 654 -17.27 13.42 -13.69
C GLY A 654 -18.30 14.33 -13.01
N SER A 655 -18.88 13.88 -11.89
CA SER A 655 -19.89 14.66 -11.15
C SER A 655 -19.32 15.87 -10.39
N MET A 656 -17.99 16.00 -10.31
CA MET A 656 -17.27 17.10 -9.64
C MET A 656 -16.21 17.75 -10.57
N PRO A 657 -16.60 18.31 -11.73
CA PRO A 657 -15.68 18.86 -12.72
C PRO A 657 -14.86 20.05 -12.19
N GLU A 658 -15.38 20.78 -11.20
CA GLU A 658 -14.68 21.91 -10.58
C GLU A 658 -13.35 21.54 -9.92
N ARG A 659 -13.11 20.24 -9.67
CA ARG A 659 -11.84 19.74 -9.12
C ARG A 659 -10.78 19.46 -10.19
N GLY A 660 -11.13 19.52 -11.48
CA GLY A 660 -10.21 19.18 -12.57
C GLY A 660 -9.96 17.66 -12.72
N ASN A 661 -10.86 16.84 -12.17
CA ASN A 661 -10.68 15.40 -11.95
C ASN A 661 -10.99 14.51 -13.18
N GLY A 662 -11.32 15.12 -14.32
CA GLY A 662 -11.68 14.43 -15.56
C GLY A 662 -13.18 14.21 -15.73
N LEU A 663 -13.62 14.12 -16.99
CA LEU A 663 -15.02 14.05 -17.40
C LEU A 663 -15.28 12.87 -18.36
N THR A 664 -14.40 11.88 -18.32
CA THR A 664 -14.35 10.78 -19.28
C THR A 664 -14.77 9.46 -18.64
N GLY A 665 -15.30 8.53 -19.44
CA GLY A 665 -15.54 7.15 -19.00
C GLY A 665 -14.25 6.38 -18.76
N VAL A 666 -13.42 6.23 -19.79
CA VAL A 666 -12.08 5.63 -19.68
C VAL A 666 -11.04 6.59 -20.23
N HIS A 667 -10.10 7.02 -19.40
CA HIS A 667 -9.04 7.94 -19.78
C HIS A 667 -7.70 7.21 -19.81
N ILE A 668 -7.04 7.20 -20.97
CA ILE A 668 -5.73 6.55 -21.16
C ILE A 668 -4.73 7.62 -21.55
N THR A 669 -3.70 7.78 -20.75
CA THR A 669 -2.73 8.86 -20.87
C THR A 669 -1.32 8.41 -20.50
N ALA A 670 -0.37 9.35 -20.53
CA ALA A 670 0.97 9.21 -19.96
C ALA A 670 1.79 8.01 -20.50
N GLY A 671 1.65 7.70 -21.79
CA GLY A 671 2.39 6.60 -22.42
C GLY A 671 1.88 5.21 -22.03
N SER A 672 0.69 5.10 -21.45
CA SER A 672 0.05 3.82 -21.19
C SER A 672 -0.10 3.01 -22.47
N GLN A 673 0.25 1.72 -22.43
CA GLN A 673 0.43 0.90 -23.61
C GLN A 673 -0.05 -0.54 -23.44
N SER A 674 -0.44 -1.19 -24.53
CA SER A 674 -0.82 -2.62 -24.51
C SER A 674 -1.92 -2.99 -23.51
N ASN A 675 -2.74 -2.04 -23.07
CA ASN A 675 -3.89 -2.33 -22.21
C ASN A 675 -5.08 -2.78 -23.07
N HIS A 676 -5.91 -3.66 -22.54
CA HIS A 676 -7.05 -4.26 -23.23
C HIS A 676 -8.36 -3.78 -22.64
N ILE A 677 -9.07 -2.92 -23.38
CA ILE A 677 -10.37 -2.39 -22.99
C ILE A 677 -11.42 -3.08 -23.87
N THR A 678 -12.12 -4.08 -23.33
CA THR A 678 -13.00 -4.93 -24.16
C THR A 678 -14.38 -5.19 -23.56
N HIS A 679 -15.43 -5.29 -24.38
CA HIS A 679 -16.78 -5.66 -23.92
C HIS A 679 -17.38 -4.77 -22.81
N ASN A 680 -16.92 -3.53 -22.67
CA ASN A 680 -17.50 -2.59 -21.71
C ASN A 680 -18.70 -1.85 -22.30
N ILE A 681 -19.63 -1.42 -21.45
CA ILE A 681 -20.65 -0.44 -21.79
C ILE A 681 -20.25 0.91 -21.19
N ILE A 682 -20.03 1.91 -22.05
CA ILE A 682 -19.45 3.20 -21.66
C ILE A 682 -20.32 4.32 -22.23
N ALA A 683 -21.12 4.95 -21.37
CA ALA A 683 -22.12 5.89 -21.85
C ALA A 683 -22.37 7.06 -20.89
N TYR A 684 -23.02 8.10 -21.43
CA TYR A 684 -23.47 9.30 -20.74
C TYR A 684 -22.40 10.27 -20.23
N HIS A 685 -21.13 10.08 -20.56
CA HIS A 685 -20.06 10.92 -20.00
C HIS A 685 -20.11 12.38 -20.51
N PRO A 686 -19.80 13.37 -19.64
CA PRO A 686 -19.88 14.79 -19.98
C PRO A 686 -18.87 15.25 -21.04
N GLU A 687 -17.79 14.50 -21.25
CA GLU A 687 -16.87 14.68 -22.37
C GLU A 687 -16.79 13.41 -23.21
N TYR A 688 -15.83 12.52 -22.97
CA TYR A 688 -15.53 11.39 -23.84
C TYR A 688 -16.01 10.07 -23.21
N GLY A 689 -16.44 9.12 -24.05
CA GLY A 689 -16.65 7.74 -23.60
C GLY A 689 -15.30 7.12 -23.22
N ILE A 690 -14.41 7.01 -24.19
CA ILE A 690 -12.99 6.73 -23.94
C ILE A 690 -12.16 7.86 -24.56
N TYR A 691 -11.17 8.35 -23.81
CA TYR A 691 -10.26 9.39 -24.22
C TYR A 691 -8.84 8.85 -24.26
N LEU A 692 -8.21 8.96 -25.42
CA LEU A 692 -6.79 8.75 -25.59
C LEU A 692 -6.12 10.12 -25.56
N ASP A 693 -5.54 10.45 -24.42
CA ASP A 693 -4.73 11.64 -24.30
C ASP A 693 -3.36 11.37 -24.94
N THR A 694 -3.30 11.70 -26.24
CA THR A 694 -2.07 11.66 -27.04
C THR A 694 -1.37 13.01 -27.08
N ASP A 695 -1.93 14.03 -26.42
CA ASP A 695 -1.33 15.36 -26.45
C ASP A 695 0.02 15.32 -25.75
N LYS A 696 0.97 16.08 -26.31
CA LYS A 696 2.36 16.16 -25.88
C LYS A 696 2.51 16.92 -24.55
N GLY A 697 1.73 16.57 -23.54
CA GLY A 697 2.10 16.88 -22.17
C GLY A 697 3.43 16.20 -21.91
N TYR A 698 4.51 16.97 -21.81
CA TYR A 698 5.85 16.46 -21.51
C TYR A 698 5.83 15.79 -20.13
N LEU A 699 5.54 14.49 -20.09
CA LEU A 699 6.04 13.62 -19.04
C LEU A 699 7.41 13.11 -19.48
N SER A 700 8.32 12.96 -18.54
CA SER A 700 9.78 12.96 -18.79
C SER A 700 10.36 11.66 -19.36
N TYR A 701 9.69 11.08 -20.35
CA TYR A 701 9.97 9.75 -20.92
C TYR A 701 10.08 9.73 -22.45
N GLY A 702 10.37 10.85 -23.10
CA GLY A 702 10.21 10.92 -24.56
C GLY A 702 8.72 10.77 -24.93
N THR A 703 8.40 10.51 -26.20
CA THR A 703 7.02 10.61 -26.71
C THR A 703 6.00 9.90 -25.80
N CYS A 704 5.13 10.67 -25.12
CA CYS A 704 3.94 10.22 -24.40
C CYS A 704 2.86 9.67 -25.34
N GLN A 705 3.29 8.95 -26.37
CA GLN A 705 2.37 8.30 -27.26
C GLN A 705 1.75 7.15 -26.50
N VAL A 706 0.45 7.25 -26.31
CA VAL A 706 -0.40 6.12 -25.95
C VAL A 706 -0.45 5.21 -27.18
N TYR A 707 0.07 3.99 -27.11
CA TYR A 707 0.16 3.07 -28.25
C TYR A 707 -0.11 1.61 -27.88
N TYR A 708 -0.49 0.80 -28.88
CA TYR A 708 -0.84 -0.62 -28.76
C TYR A 708 -1.98 -0.97 -27.78
N ASN A 709 -2.68 0.00 -27.21
CA ASN A 709 -3.93 -0.27 -26.48
C ASN A 709 -5.00 -0.84 -27.42
N THR A 710 -5.69 -1.87 -26.96
CA THR A 710 -6.70 -2.58 -27.74
C THR A 710 -8.10 -2.24 -27.24
N PHE A 711 -8.89 -1.61 -28.10
CA PHE A 711 -10.31 -1.37 -27.88
C PHE A 711 -11.09 -2.36 -28.74
N SER A 712 -11.85 -3.27 -28.12
CA SER A 712 -12.63 -4.22 -28.89
C SER A 712 -13.98 -4.52 -28.26
N ARG A 713 -15.04 -4.47 -29.07
CA ARG A 713 -16.41 -4.83 -28.67
C ARG A 713 -16.96 -4.01 -27.49
N ASN A 714 -16.48 -2.80 -27.28
CA ASN A 714 -17.11 -1.85 -26.35
C ASN A 714 -18.36 -1.24 -26.99
N SER A 715 -19.40 -1.02 -26.18
CA SER A 715 -20.60 -0.26 -26.54
C SER A 715 -20.47 1.16 -26.02
N LEU A 716 -20.26 2.11 -26.94
CA LEU A 716 -20.18 3.54 -26.63
C LEU A 716 -21.39 4.28 -27.20
N TYR A 717 -22.16 4.96 -26.36
CA TYR A 717 -23.29 5.78 -26.80
C TYR A 717 -23.60 6.90 -25.79
N ASP A 718 -24.34 7.92 -26.23
CA ASP A 718 -24.79 9.06 -25.42
C ASP A 718 -23.70 9.84 -24.64
N ASN A 719 -22.43 9.74 -25.03
CA ASN A 719 -21.35 10.61 -24.53
C ASN A 719 -21.36 11.96 -25.31
N VAL A 720 -21.06 13.08 -24.65
CA VAL A 720 -21.18 14.43 -25.24
C VAL A 720 -20.24 14.64 -26.42
N ALA A 721 -19.00 14.19 -26.30
CA ALA A 721 -18.02 14.12 -27.37
C ALA A 721 -17.82 12.66 -27.82
N GLN A 722 -17.61 12.46 -29.12
CA GLN A 722 -17.32 11.14 -29.68
C GLN A 722 -15.86 10.74 -29.37
N GLY A 723 -15.62 10.21 -28.17
CA GLY A 723 -14.39 9.47 -27.83
C GLY A 723 -14.49 7.97 -28.19
N ILE A 724 -13.36 7.28 -28.42
CA ILE A 724 -13.25 5.87 -28.88
C ILE A 724 -12.70 4.99 -27.79
#